data_AF-A0A453FCM2-F1
#
_entry.id   AF-A0A453FCM2-F1
#
_cell.length_a   1.000
_cell.length_b   1.000
_cell.length_c   1.000
_cell.angle_alpha   90.00
_cell.angle_beta   90.00
_cell.angle_gamma   90.00
#
_symmetry.space_group_name_H-M   'P 1'
#
loop_
_entity.id
_entity.type
_entity.pdbx_description
1 polymer ?
#
loop_
_entity_poly.entity_id
_entity_poly.type
_entity_poly.pdbx_seq_one_letter_code
_entity_poly.pdbx_strand_id
1 'polypeptide(L)'
;YSSLDCLYYRYFLPTQLILYCQIFVFIFTPKLNSFYPSANLGEGGEQPSRMEPLPDGSMNPKRSAIKQVASGRFGVSSYYLTNADELQIKMAQGAKPGEGGELPGHKVIGDIAVTRHSTAGVGLISPPPHHDIYSIEDLAQLIHDLKNSNPQARISVKLVSEAGVGVVASGVVKGHADHVLISGHDGGTGASRWTGIKNAGLPWELGLAETHQTLVANGLRGRAVLQTDGQLKTGRDVAVACLLGAEEFGFSTAPLITLGCIMMRKCHTNTCPVGIATQDPVLREKFAGEPEHVINFFFMLAEELREIMAQLGLRTINEMVGRSDMLEVDPEVVKSNEKLENIDLSLILKPAAEIRPGAAQYCVEKQDHGLDMALDNKLIALSRPALEKEVRVFVETPIKNTNRAVGTTLSHEVTKRYHMKGLDPGTIHVKLTGSAGQSFGAFLCPGITLELEGDSNDYVGKGLSGGKIVVYPPRNSTFSAEDNIVIGNVALYGATKGEAYFNGMAAERFCVRNSGARTVVEGIGDHGCEYMTGGTVVILGKTGRNFAAGMSGGIAYVYDVDGTFSARCNNELVDLYHVEEEDDVTTLKMMIEQHRLHTESVLAKDILSKFDTLLPKFVKVYPRDYKRVLEEMKAEKAAARPTKEPKVANGVSVTTKKIQTEKSSSRPTRVANAKKYRGFVTYEREGVSYRDPNERVKDWNEVAIESVPGPLLNTQSARCMDCGTPFCHQESSGAGCPLGNKIPEFNELVHQNRWREALDRLLETNNFPEFTGRVCPAPCEGSCVLGIIENPVSIKSIECSIIDKGFEEGWMVPRPPLQRTGKKIAIVGSGPAGLAAADQLNKMGHFVTVFERSDRIGGLMMYGVPNMKTDKIGVVQRRVNLMAEEGVTFVVNANIGSDPLYSIERLRSENNAVILACGATKPRDLSIPGRQLAGVHFAMEFLHANTKSLLDSNLEDGRYISAKGKKVVVIGGGDTGTDCIGTSVRHGCSSIVNLELLTKPPSKRASDNPWPQWPRVFRVDYGHQEASTKFGNDPRTYEVLTKRFIGDEDGKLKALEVVRVKWEKVDGRFQFKEIEGSQIIEADLVLLAMGFLGPEENIADKLGLEKDNRSNFKAQFGHFGTSVDGVFAAGDCRRGQSLVVWAITEGREAAAAVDKYLSRDEQNVAGLT
;
A
#
# COMPACT_ATOMS: atom_id res chain seq x y z
N TYR A 1 -18.21 -9.61 -31.13
CA TYR A 1 -16.83 -10.11 -31.33
C TYR A 1 -16.57 -11.16 -30.28
N SER A 2 -16.78 -12.43 -30.66
CA SER A 2 -16.95 -13.56 -29.76
C SER A 2 -15.85 -14.61 -29.95
N SER A 3 -15.45 -15.19 -28.82
CA SER A 3 -15.10 -16.61 -28.61
C SER A 3 -13.77 -17.20 -29.09
N LEU A 4 -12.86 -16.50 -29.78
CA LEU A 4 -11.56 -17.09 -30.16
C LEU A 4 -10.32 -16.54 -29.42
N ASP A 5 -10.35 -15.30 -28.91
CA ASP A 5 -9.16 -14.71 -28.26
C ASP A 5 -9.07 -14.97 -26.74
N CYS A 6 -10.14 -15.39 -26.06
CA CYS A 6 -10.12 -15.63 -24.60
C CYS A 6 -9.27 -16.83 -24.15
N LEU A 7 -8.92 -17.76 -25.05
CA LEU A 7 -8.18 -18.97 -24.68
C LEU A 7 -6.70 -18.71 -24.35
N TYR A 8 -6.11 -17.64 -24.89
CA TYR A 8 -4.71 -17.28 -24.62
C TYR A 8 -4.50 -16.63 -23.23
N TYR A 9 -5.56 -16.09 -22.64
CA TYR A 9 -5.47 -15.23 -21.45
C TYR A 9 -5.75 -15.96 -20.11
N ARG A 10 -6.26 -17.20 -20.16
CA ARG A 10 -6.73 -17.96 -18.98
C ARG A 10 -5.64 -18.51 -18.06
N TYR A 11 -4.36 -18.40 -18.42
CA TYR A 11 -3.26 -19.06 -17.69
C TYR A 11 -2.24 -18.08 -17.10
N PHE A 12 -2.56 -16.79 -17.15
CA PHE A 12 -1.71 -15.68 -16.72
C PHE A 12 -1.71 -15.46 -15.21
N LEU A 13 -1.65 -16.51 -14.39
CA LEU A 13 -1.17 -16.50 -12.99
C LEU A 13 -1.59 -17.74 -12.21
N PRO A 14 -0.64 -18.47 -11.61
CA PRO A 14 -0.44 -18.27 -10.18
C PRO A 14 1.04 -18.44 -9.76
N THR A 15 1.37 -17.95 -8.56
CA THR A 15 2.58 -18.20 -7.74
C THR A 15 3.80 -17.26 -7.80
N GLN A 16 4.11 -16.50 -8.86
CA GLN A 16 5.27 -15.59 -8.86
C GLN A 16 5.04 -14.10 -9.23
N LEU A 17 3.82 -13.65 -9.59
CA LEU A 17 3.59 -12.19 -9.75
C LEU A 17 3.75 -11.39 -8.45
N ILE A 18 3.76 -12.08 -7.31
CA ILE A 18 3.52 -11.57 -5.96
C ILE A 18 4.80 -11.00 -5.30
N LEU A 19 5.88 -10.82 -6.06
CA LEU A 19 7.20 -10.56 -5.48
C LEU A 19 7.90 -9.26 -5.87
N TYR A 20 7.69 -8.72 -7.07
CA TYR A 20 8.67 -7.78 -7.63
C TYR A 20 8.14 -6.51 -8.26
N CYS A 21 6.94 -6.01 -7.89
CA CYS A 21 6.37 -4.85 -8.57
C CYS A 21 6.46 -5.03 -10.10
N GLN A 22 5.95 -6.16 -10.61
CA GLN A 22 6.01 -6.42 -12.05
C GLN A 22 5.43 -5.23 -12.81
N ILE A 23 6.21 -4.75 -13.78
CA ILE A 23 5.76 -3.71 -14.70
C ILE A 23 5.06 -4.45 -15.83
N PHE A 24 3.77 -4.23 -15.94
CA PHE A 24 3.00 -4.61 -17.11
C PHE A 24 3.29 -3.56 -18.18
N VAL A 25 3.97 -3.98 -19.24
CA VAL A 25 4.25 -3.14 -20.39
C VAL A 25 3.12 -3.34 -21.39
N PHE A 26 2.49 -2.23 -21.74
CA PHE A 26 1.41 -2.20 -22.70
C PHE A 26 1.94 -1.71 -24.04
N ILE A 27 1.90 -2.59 -25.05
CA ILE A 27 2.37 -2.30 -26.41
C ILE A 27 1.14 -2.13 -27.32
N PHE A 28 0.94 -0.91 -27.82
CA PHE A 28 0.02 -0.66 -28.92
C PHE A 28 0.78 -0.80 -30.24
N THR A 29 0.52 -1.85 -31.01
CA THR A 29 1.19 -2.02 -32.31
C THR A 29 0.38 -1.36 -33.44
N PRO A 30 1.04 -0.72 -34.44
CA PRO A 30 0.36 -0.05 -35.54
C PRO A 30 -0.23 -1.01 -36.60
N LYS A 31 0.05 -2.32 -36.56
CA LYS A 31 -0.25 -3.23 -37.68
C LYS A 31 -1.55 -4.03 -37.59
N LEU A 32 -2.22 -4.06 -36.44
CA LEU A 32 -3.57 -4.61 -36.28
C LEU A 32 -4.15 -4.04 -34.98
N ASN A 33 -5.47 -3.90 -34.90
CA ASN A 33 -6.22 -3.68 -33.66
C ASN A 33 -6.09 -4.91 -32.72
N SER A 34 -4.86 -5.30 -32.34
CA SER A 34 -4.52 -6.50 -31.57
C SER A 34 -3.63 -6.16 -30.37
N PHE A 35 -4.03 -6.69 -29.21
CA PHE A 35 -3.43 -6.46 -27.90
C PHE A 35 -2.25 -7.42 -27.65
N TYR A 36 -1.10 -6.88 -27.21
CA TYR A 36 0.02 -7.69 -26.72
C TYR A 36 0.52 -7.17 -25.35
N PRO A 37 -0.16 -7.51 -24.25
CA PRO A 37 0.37 -7.21 -22.93
C PRO A 37 1.64 -8.03 -22.69
N SER A 38 2.74 -7.36 -22.33
CA SER A 38 4.00 -8.00 -21.97
C SER A 38 4.26 -7.79 -20.49
N ALA A 39 4.60 -8.86 -19.76
CA ALA A 39 4.98 -8.77 -18.36
C ALA A 39 6.50 -8.65 -18.24
N ASN A 40 6.95 -7.72 -17.40
CA ASN A 40 8.34 -7.60 -16.98
C ASN A 40 8.53 -8.27 -15.61
N LEU A 41 9.50 -9.16 -15.56
CA LEU A 41 9.82 -9.98 -14.39
C LEU A 41 10.41 -9.20 -13.20
N GLY A 42 10.94 -7.99 -13.43
CA GLY A 42 11.68 -7.22 -12.43
C GLY A 42 13.04 -7.85 -12.08
N GLU A 43 13.67 -7.37 -11.01
CA GLU A 43 15.08 -7.64 -10.67
C GLU A 43 15.36 -9.03 -10.03
N GLY A 44 14.34 -9.87 -9.89
CA GLY A 44 14.37 -10.98 -8.94
C GLY A 44 14.73 -12.36 -9.49
N GLY A 45 15.02 -12.47 -10.79
CA GLY A 45 15.11 -13.75 -11.49
C GLY A 45 13.75 -14.38 -11.76
N GLU A 46 13.71 -15.44 -12.58
CA GLU A 46 12.49 -16.20 -12.89
C GLU A 46 12.69 -17.65 -12.51
N GLN A 47 11.64 -18.30 -12.00
CA GLN A 47 11.71 -19.74 -11.84
C GLN A 47 11.86 -20.45 -13.19
N PRO A 48 12.82 -21.38 -13.32
CA PRO A 48 13.03 -22.13 -14.56
C PRO A 48 11.80 -22.84 -15.12
N SER A 49 10.93 -23.37 -14.26
CA SER A 49 9.69 -24.05 -14.63
C SER A 49 8.72 -23.18 -15.44
N ARG A 50 8.82 -21.85 -15.35
CA ARG A 50 8.02 -20.91 -16.16
C ARG A 50 8.55 -20.75 -17.57
N MET A 51 9.80 -21.14 -17.83
CA MET A 51 10.46 -21.07 -19.14
C MET A 51 10.47 -22.42 -19.85
N GLU A 52 10.14 -23.51 -19.16
CA GLU A 52 9.95 -24.82 -19.77
C GLU A 52 8.74 -24.82 -20.71
N PRO A 53 8.88 -25.27 -21.97
CA PRO A 53 7.76 -25.41 -22.89
C PRO A 53 6.67 -26.34 -22.32
N LEU A 54 5.42 -26.13 -22.77
CA LEU A 54 4.32 -27.04 -22.47
C LEU A 54 4.51 -28.40 -23.19
N PRO A 55 3.79 -29.46 -22.79
CA PRO A 55 3.93 -30.79 -23.42
C PRO A 55 3.68 -30.83 -24.93
N ASP A 56 2.95 -29.85 -25.47
CA ASP A 56 2.70 -29.69 -26.91
C ASP A 56 3.81 -28.90 -27.66
N GLY A 57 4.88 -28.51 -26.95
CA GLY A 57 5.99 -27.72 -27.47
C GLY A 57 5.73 -26.22 -27.53
N SER A 58 4.52 -25.76 -27.16
CA SER A 58 4.22 -24.33 -27.12
C SER A 58 4.91 -23.64 -25.94
N MET A 59 5.11 -22.33 -26.10
CA MET A 59 5.74 -21.51 -25.06
C MET A 59 4.84 -21.42 -23.83
N ASN A 60 5.42 -21.56 -22.65
CA ASN A 60 4.67 -21.46 -21.41
C ASN A 60 4.12 -20.04 -21.23
N PRO A 61 2.79 -19.85 -21.09
CA PRO A 61 2.18 -18.52 -20.97
C PRO A 61 2.54 -17.83 -19.64
N LYS A 62 3.10 -18.58 -18.67
CA LYS A 62 3.63 -18.00 -17.44
C LYS A 62 5.02 -17.38 -17.64
N ARG A 63 5.70 -17.59 -18.77
CA ARG A 63 7.01 -16.99 -19.05
C ARG A 63 6.87 -15.48 -19.18
N SER A 64 7.71 -14.73 -18.48
CA SER A 64 7.80 -13.28 -18.65
C SER A 64 8.55 -12.94 -19.94
N ALA A 65 7.97 -12.12 -20.80
CA ALA A 65 8.55 -11.73 -22.09
C ALA A 65 9.75 -10.79 -21.91
N ILE A 66 9.66 -9.89 -20.93
CA ILE A 66 10.73 -8.91 -20.62
C ILE A 66 11.47 -9.37 -19.37
N LYS A 67 12.79 -9.45 -19.48
CA LYS A 67 13.69 -9.90 -18.42
C LYS A 67 14.70 -8.81 -18.07
N GLN A 68 14.82 -8.50 -16.79
CA GLN A 68 15.64 -7.40 -16.31
C GLN A 68 17.05 -7.85 -15.92
N VAL A 69 18.05 -7.09 -16.36
CA VAL A 69 19.44 -7.19 -15.95
C VAL A 69 19.73 -5.96 -15.08
N ALA A 70 19.76 -6.17 -13.77
CA ALA A 70 20.02 -5.12 -12.76
C ALA A 70 21.35 -5.39 -12.03
N SER A 71 21.86 -4.42 -11.27
CA SER A 71 23.17 -4.47 -10.60
C SER A 71 23.42 -5.70 -9.71
N GLY A 72 22.37 -6.27 -9.12
CA GLY A 72 22.49 -7.49 -8.32
C GLY A 72 22.72 -8.78 -9.13
N ARG A 73 22.40 -8.78 -10.44
CA ARG A 73 22.42 -9.95 -11.34
C ARG A 73 21.69 -11.19 -10.80
N PHE A 74 20.69 -10.99 -9.93
CA PHE A 74 19.94 -12.09 -9.33
C PHE A 74 19.20 -12.91 -10.39
N GLY A 75 19.48 -14.21 -10.43
CA GLY A 75 18.87 -15.14 -11.38
C GLY A 75 19.25 -14.93 -12.86
N VAL A 76 20.23 -14.06 -13.15
CA VAL A 76 20.70 -13.81 -14.51
C VAL A 76 21.66 -14.95 -14.90
N SER A 77 21.20 -15.83 -15.77
CA SER A 77 21.94 -16.98 -16.31
C SER A 77 21.78 -17.07 -17.83
N SER A 78 22.58 -17.90 -18.51
CA SER A 78 22.40 -18.17 -19.95
C SER A 78 20.97 -18.58 -20.29
N TYR A 79 20.36 -19.46 -19.48
CA TYR A 79 18.99 -19.94 -19.70
C TYR A 79 17.95 -18.83 -19.51
N TYR A 80 18.16 -17.97 -18.51
CA TYR A 80 17.33 -16.80 -18.29
C TYR A 80 17.37 -15.86 -19.51
N LEU A 81 18.56 -15.49 -19.98
CA LEU A 81 18.75 -14.53 -21.08
C LEU A 81 18.22 -15.08 -22.41
N THR A 82 18.43 -16.36 -22.69
CA THR A 82 17.98 -17.06 -23.90
C THR A 82 16.45 -17.07 -24.03
N ASN A 83 15.71 -17.06 -22.91
CA ASN A 83 14.25 -17.15 -22.89
C ASN A 83 13.56 -15.77 -22.80
N ALA A 84 14.20 -14.70 -23.24
CA ALA A 84 13.64 -13.34 -23.27
C ALA A 84 13.27 -12.89 -24.69
N ASP A 85 12.20 -12.09 -24.81
CA ASP A 85 11.90 -11.34 -26.03
C ASP A 85 12.52 -9.93 -25.96
N GLU A 86 12.70 -9.41 -24.75
CA GLU A 86 13.42 -8.18 -24.45
C GLU A 86 14.25 -8.32 -23.18
N LEU A 87 15.48 -7.81 -23.24
CA LEU A 87 16.39 -7.70 -22.11
C LEU A 87 16.49 -6.23 -21.68
N GLN A 88 16.03 -5.93 -20.47
CA GLN A 88 16.03 -4.58 -19.93
C GLN A 88 17.20 -4.36 -18.98
N ILE A 89 18.16 -3.53 -19.35
CA ILE A 89 19.20 -3.00 -18.47
C ILE A 89 18.56 -1.98 -17.54
N LYS A 90 18.59 -2.24 -16.24
CA LYS A 90 18.02 -1.34 -15.24
C LYS A 90 19.09 -0.43 -14.65
N MET A 91 19.26 0.75 -15.23
CA MET A 91 20.14 1.75 -14.62
C MET A 91 19.57 2.26 -13.30
N ALA A 92 18.27 2.56 -13.28
CA ALA A 92 17.63 3.16 -12.11
C ALA A 92 16.12 2.88 -12.05
N GLN A 93 15.46 3.33 -10.97
CA GLN A 93 14.00 3.40 -10.85
C GLN A 93 13.58 4.68 -10.14
N GLY A 94 12.40 5.23 -10.47
CA GLY A 94 11.93 6.51 -9.95
C GLY A 94 11.92 6.63 -8.43
N ALA A 95 11.51 5.57 -7.73
CA ALA A 95 11.42 5.57 -6.26
C ALA A 95 12.76 5.65 -5.51
N LYS A 96 13.88 5.40 -6.21
CA LYS A 96 15.24 5.42 -5.66
C LYS A 96 16.29 5.41 -6.78
N PRO A 97 16.49 6.56 -7.46
CA PRO A 97 17.32 6.61 -8.66
C PRO A 97 18.81 6.35 -8.38
N GLY A 98 19.32 6.82 -7.24
CA GLY A 98 20.74 6.68 -6.85
C GLY A 98 21.06 5.44 -6.01
N GLU A 99 20.16 4.47 -5.89
CA GLU A 99 20.31 3.31 -4.99
C GLU A 99 19.96 1.98 -5.69
N GLY A 100 20.43 0.86 -5.13
CA GLY A 100 20.13 -0.49 -5.60
C GLY A 100 18.78 -1.05 -5.14
N GLY A 101 18.40 -2.18 -5.73
CA GLY A 101 17.26 -2.99 -5.28
C GLY A 101 17.44 -3.50 -3.85
N GLU A 102 16.34 -3.53 -3.08
CA GLU A 102 16.33 -3.99 -1.69
C GLU A 102 15.26 -5.07 -1.51
N LEU A 103 15.65 -6.21 -0.91
CA LEU A 103 14.73 -7.26 -0.50
C LEU A 103 15.06 -7.69 0.94
N PRO A 104 14.18 -7.39 1.93
CA PRO A 104 14.39 -7.79 3.31
C PRO A 104 14.54 -9.31 3.48
N GLY A 105 15.45 -9.76 4.36
CA GLY A 105 15.82 -11.16 4.51
C GLY A 105 14.66 -12.08 4.87
N HIS A 106 13.68 -11.59 5.65
CA HIS A 106 12.45 -12.33 5.99
C HIS A 106 11.48 -12.51 4.82
N LYS A 107 11.79 -11.94 3.65
CA LYS A 107 11.12 -12.22 2.35
C LYS A 107 11.98 -13.10 1.44
N VAL A 108 13.23 -13.38 1.80
CA VAL A 108 14.14 -14.25 1.05
C VAL A 108 13.99 -15.67 1.60
N ILE A 109 12.89 -16.33 1.27
CA ILE A 109 12.57 -17.68 1.76
C ILE A 109 12.11 -18.60 0.63
N GLY A 110 12.28 -19.91 0.83
CA GLY A 110 11.87 -20.94 -0.12
C GLY A 110 12.34 -20.65 -1.55
N ASP A 111 11.39 -20.64 -2.47
CA ASP A 111 11.57 -20.38 -3.89
C ASP A 111 12.35 -19.11 -4.25
N ILE A 112 12.34 -18.09 -3.39
CA ILE A 112 13.02 -16.81 -3.64
C ILE A 112 14.52 -16.96 -3.53
N ALA A 113 14.99 -17.61 -2.47
CA ALA A 113 16.40 -17.90 -2.28
C ALA A 113 16.93 -18.73 -3.45
N VAL A 114 16.16 -19.74 -3.87
CA VAL A 114 16.51 -20.60 -5.02
C VAL A 114 16.59 -19.80 -6.32
N THR A 115 15.57 -18.99 -6.63
CA THR A 115 15.49 -18.21 -7.88
C THR A 115 16.64 -17.20 -7.98
N ARG A 116 17.08 -16.65 -6.84
CA ARG A 116 18.14 -15.65 -6.78
C ARG A 116 19.54 -16.22 -6.60
N HIS A 117 19.67 -17.55 -6.49
CA HIS A 117 20.93 -18.21 -6.10
C HIS A 117 21.52 -17.61 -4.81
N SER A 118 20.66 -17.36 -3.83
CA SER A 118 21.01 -16.77 -2.54
C SER A 118 20.66 -17.70 -1.38
N THR A 119 21.06 -17.32 -0.17
CA THR A 119 20.73 -18.06 1.05
C THR A 119 19.39 -17.57 1.62
N ALA A 120 18.54 -18.50 2.06
CA ALA A 120 17.29 -18.15 2.73
C ALA A 120 17.55 -17.41 4.05
N GLY A 121 16.75 -16.40 4.37
CA GLY A 121 16.86 -15.57 5.57
C GLY A 121 17.86 -14.41 5.48
N VAL A 122 18.76 -14.40 4.48
CA VAL A 122 19.76 -13.34 4.29
C VAL A 122 19.16 -12.21 3.44
N GLY A 123 19.27 -10.97 3.92
CA GLY A 123 18.81 -9.78 3.19
C GLY A 123 19.61 -9.54 1.91
N LEU A 124 18.95 -9.09 0.85
CA LEU A 124 19.58 -8.81 -0.44
C LEU A 124 19.56 -7.32 -0.73
N ILE A 125 20.73 -6.72 -0.61
CA ILE A 125 20.99 -5.33 -1.03
C ILE A 125 21.82 -5.39 -2.30
N SER A 126 21.29 -4.85 -3.38
CA SER A 126 22.01 -4.75 -4.64
C SER A 126 22.99 -3.57 -4.57
N PRO A 127 24.18 -3.65 -5.21
CA PRO A 127 25.03 -2.49 -5.36
C PRO A 127 24.25 -1.35 -6.07
N PRO A 128 24.49 -0.07 -5.73
CA PRO A 128 23.89 1.02 -6.49
C PRO A 128 24.29 1.01 -7.97
N PRO A 129 25.58 0.91 -8.36
CA PRO A 129 25.96 0.85 -9.76
C PRO A 129 25.92 -0.58 -10.32
N HIS A 130 25.79 -0.67 -11.63
CA HIS A 130 26.25 -1.84 -12.38
C HIS A 130 27.79 -1.82 -12.39
N HIS A 131 28.45 -2.85 -11.85
CA HIS A 131 29.92 -2.85 -11.81
C HIS A 131 30.58 -3.04 -13.19
N ASP A 132 29.79 -3.39 -14.20
CA ASP A 132 30.18 -3.43 -15.61
C ASP A 132 29.64 -2.23 -16.41
N ILE A 133 29.26 -1.14 -15.74
CA ILE A 133 28.87 0.13 -16.36
C ILE A 133 29.39 1.30 -15.52
N TYR A 134 30.56 1.83 -15.87
CA TYR A 134 31.09 3.07 -15.28
C TYR A 134 31.14 4.24 -16.26
N SER A 135 30.82 3.97 -17.52
CA SER A 135 30.84 4.93 -18.62
C SER A 135 29.82 4.52 -19.68
N ILE A 136 29.65 5.35 -20.71
CA ILE A 136 28.70 5.06 -21.79
C ILE A 136 29.18 3.93 -22.71
N GLU A 137 30.49 3.80 -22.88
CA GLU A 137 31.13 2.71 -23.61
C GLU A 137 30.97 1.37 -22.90
N ASP A 138 30.97 1.36 -21.57
CA ASP A 138 30.67 0.14 -20.79
C ASP A 138 29.19 -0.27 -20.92
N LEU A 139 28.28 0.71 -20.96
CA LEU A 139 26.87 0.42 -21.27
C LEU A 139 26.73 -0.17 -22.68
N ALA A 140 27.42 0.39 -23.67
CA ALA A 140 27.45 -0.15 -25.03
C ALA A 140 28.05 -1.57 -25.05
N GLN A 141 29.04 -1.86 -24.19
CA GLN A 141 29.58 -3.21 -24.03
C GLN A 141 28.53 -4.16 -23.43
N LEU A 142 27.79 -3.76 -22.40
CA LEU A 142 26.72 -4.60 -21.85
C LEU A 142 25.60 -4.83 -22.87
N ILE A 143 25.22 -3.82 -23.65
CA ILE A 143 24.24 -3.97 -24.76
C ILE A 143 24.76 -5.03 -25.74
N HIS A 144 26.03 -4.95 -26.12
CA HIS A 144 26.67 -5.93 -27.00
C HIS A 144 26.67 -7.34 -26.39
N ASP A 145 27.03 -7.49 -25.11
CA ASP A 145 27.04 -8.78 -24.42
C ASP A 145 25.65 -9.41 -24.37
N LEU A 146 24.63 -8.62 -24.02
CA LEU A 146 23.25 -9.09 -23.95
C LEU A 146 22.72 -9.47 -25.33
N LYS A 147 23.07 -8.71 -26.38
CA LYS A 147 22.70 -9.06 -27.75
C LYS A 147 23.38 -10.35 -28.22
N ASN A 148 24.64 -10.60 -27.85
CA ASN A 148 25.29 -11.88 -28.12
C ASN A 148 24.66 -13.03 -27.30
N SER A 149 24.20 -12.76 -26.07
CA SER A 149 23.55 -13.77 -25.22
C SER A 149 22.16 -14.19 -25.72
N ASN A 150 21.51 -13.34 -26.52
CA ASN A 150 20.26 -13.60 -27.19
C ASN A 150 20.11 -12.69 -28.42
N PRO A 151 20.54 -13.16 -29.62
CA PRO A 151 20.50 -12.35 -30.85
C PRO A 151 19.11 -11.86 -31.26
N GLN A 152 18.05 -12.49 -30.78
CA GLN A 152 16.66 -12.16 -31.14
C GLN A 152 16.03 -11.12 -30.20
N ALA A 153 16.54 -10.96 -28.98
CA ALA A 153 15.94 -10.05 -28.00
C ALA A 153 16.17 -8.57 -28.36
N ARG A 154 15.18 -7.71 -28.08
CA ARG A 154 15.39 -6.25 -28.01
C ARG A 154 16.21 -5.91 -26.76
N ILE A 155 17.08 -4.90 -26.83
CA ILE A 155 17.77 -4.37 -25.66
C ILE A 155 17.16 -3.04 -25.24
N SER A 156 16.68 -2.99 -24.01
CA SER A 156 15.98 -1.86 -23.42
C SER A 156 16.80 -1.28 -22.27
N VAL A 157 16.88 0.05 -22.15
CA VAL A 157 17.58 0.72 -21.05
C VAL A 157 16.59 1.55 -20.25
N LYS A 158 16.43 1.21 -18.97
CA LYS A 158 15.55 1.92 -18.03
C LYS A 158 16.33 3.00 -17.29
N LEU A 159 15.99 4.25 -17.61
CA LEU A 159 16.49 5.48 -16.98
C LEU A 159 15.40 6.09 -16.08
N VAL A 160 15.79 7.09 -15.29
CA VAL A 160 14.85 7.91 -14.50
C VAL A 160 14.90 9.32 -15.02
N SER A 161 13.74 9.98 -15.03
CA SER A 161 13.62 11.39 -15.35
C SER A 161 14.47 12.23 -14.40
N GLU A 162 15.42 12.97 -14.97
CA GLU A 162 16.21 14.02 -14.34
C GLU A 162 16.64 15.02 -15.41
N ALA A 163 17.07 16.22 -15.02
CA ALA A 163 17.59 17.19 -15.97
C ALA A 163 18.85 16.66 -16.66
N GLY A 164 18.88 16.63 -18.00
CA GLY A 164 20.00 16.10 -18.77
C GLY A 164 19.82 14.64 -19.22
N VAL A 165 18.73 13.98 -18.84
CA VAL A 165 18.44 12.59 -19.24
C VAL A 165 18.38 12.42 -20.76
N GLY A 166 17.99 13.45 -21.53
CA GLY A 166 17.94 13.38 -22.99
C GLY A 166 19.34 13.24 -23.63
N VAL A 167 20.35 13.83 -23.00
CA VAL A 167 21.76 13.68 -23.41
C VAL A 167 22.25 12.27 -23.15
N VAL A 168 21.94 11.72 -21.97
CA VAL A 168 22.24 10.33 -21.61
C VAL A 168 21.55 9.37 -22.58
N ALA A 169 20.26 9.58 -22.87
CA ALA A 169 19.50 8.78 -23.83
C ALA A 169 20.11 8.81 -25.24
N SER A 170 20.68 9.93 -25.67
CA SER A 170 21.41 10.01 -26.94
C SER A 170 22.64 9.11 -26.95
N GLY A 171 23.39 9.06 -25.85
CA GLY A 171 24.49 8.11 -25.65
C GLY A 171 24.00 6.65 -25.69
N VAL A 172 22.89 6.36 -25.02
CA VAL A 172 22.26 5.03 -24.97
C VAL A 172 21.88 4.52 -26.36
N VAL A 173 21.23 5.36 -27.18
CA VAL A 173 20.83 5.02 -28.55
C VAL A 173 22.06 4.87 -29.47
N LYS A 174 23.11 5.68 -29.27
CA LYS A 174 24.39 5.50 -29.97
C LYS A 174 25.10 4.22 -29.55
N GLY A 175 24.92 3.77 -28.31
CA GLY A 175 25.33 2.47 -27.79
C GLY A 175 24.48 1.28 -28.28
N HIS A 176 23.62 1.50 -29.29
CA HIS A 176 22.79 0.50 -29.96
C HIS A 176 21.62 -0.06 -29.13
N ALA A 177 21.15 0.64 -28.09
CA ALA A 177 19.90 0.27 -27.45
C ALA A 177 18.73 0.37 -28.45
N ASP A 178 17.87 -0.66 -28.46
CA ASP A 178 16.67 -0.72 -29.31
C ASP A 178 15.50 0.08 -28.68
N HIS A 179 15.56 0.31 -27.36
CA HIS A 179 14.47 0.86 -26.57
C HIS A 179 15.00 1.64 -25.36
N VAL A 180 14.38 2.78 -25.04
CA VAL A 180 14.69 3.61 -23.87
C VAL A 180 13.42 3.85 -23.06
N LEU A 181 13.45 3.50 -21.78
CA LEU A 181 12.38 3.77 -20.82
C LEU A 181 12.77 4.94 -19.91
N ILE A 182 11.93 5.98 -19.85
CA ILE A 182 12.04 7.07 -18.89
C ILE A 182 11.03 6.86 -17.77
N SER A 183 11.51 6.60 -16.56
CA SER A 183 10.65 6.46 -15.36
C SER A 183 10.49 7.78 -14.61
N GLY A 184 9.26 8.14 -14.25
CA GLY A 184 8.96 9.25 -13.35
C GLY A 184 9.32 8.95 -11.89
N HIS A 185 9.59 10.00 -11.11
CA HIS A 185 9.92 9.93 -9.69
C HIS A 185 8.86 9.22 -8.82
N ASP A 186 7.62 9.20 -9.29
CA ASP A 186 6.45 8.66 -8.62
C ASP A 186 6.26 7.14 -8.82
N GLY A 187 7.20 6.49 -9.51
CA GLY A 187 7.24 5.04 -9.67
C GLY A 187 7.08 4.27 -8.36
N GLY A 188 6.38 3.13 -8.40
CA GLY A 188 6.17 2.29 -7.22
C GLY A 188 7.43 1.56 -6.74
N THR A 189 7.46 1.14 -5.47
CA THR A 189 8.52 0.28 -4.93
C THR A 189 8.01 -0.62 -3.82
N GLY A 190 8.58 -1.84 -3.73
CA GLY A 190 8.32 -2.77 -2.63
C GLY A 190 9.09 -2.39 -1.35
N ALA A 191 10.27 -1.80 -1.48
CA ALA A 191 11.14 -1.36 -0.39
C ALA A 191 12.11 -0.25 -0.87
N SER A 192 12.12 0.86 -0.16
CA SER A 192 13.03 1.98 -0.36
C SER A 192 13.03 2.87 0.87
N ARG A 193 14.08 3.68 1.05
CA ARG A 193 14.12 4.74 2.05
C ARG A 193 13.16 5.86 1.66
N TRP A 194 12.56 6.51 2.67
CA TRP A 194 11.64 7.63 2.45
C TRP A 194 12.28 8.81 1.71
N THR A 195 13.57 9.06 1.95
CA THR A 195 14.34 10.10 1.27
C THR A 195 14.38 9.87 -0.24
N GLY A 196 14.63 8.63 -0.68
CA GLY A 196 14.61 8.27 -2.11
C GLY A 196 13.23 8.47 -2.74
N ILE A 197 12.16 8.01 -2.06
CA ILE A 197 10.79 8.11 -2.57
C ILE A 197 10.30 9.56 -2.71
N LYS A 198 10.72 10.45 -1.80
CA LYS A 198 10.19 11.81 -1.71
C LYS A 198 11.05 12.88 -2.36
N ASN A 199 12.37 12.66 -2.45
CA ASN A 199 13.32 13.72 -2.77
C ASN A 199 14.23 13.40 -3.97
N ALA A 200 14.02 12.28 -4.67
CA ALA A 200 14.86 11.90 -5.81
C ALA A 200 14.03 11.61 -7.07
N GLY A 201 14.57 11.99 -8.23
CA GLY A 201 13.91 11.91 -9.55
C GLY A 201 13.00 13.11 -9.84
N LEU A 202 12.62 13.27 -11.11
CA LEU A 202 11.68 14.28 -11.61
C LEU A 202 10.41 13.65 -12.22
N PRO A 203 9.34 14.45 -12.45
CA PRO A 203 8.17 14.05 -13.24
C PRO A 203 8.56 13.45 -14.58
N TRP A 204 7.83 12.41 -15.02
CA TRP A 204 8.15 11.74 -16.29
C TRP A 204 7.88 12.66 -17.48
N GLU A 205 6.96 13.62 -17.37
CA GLU A 205 6.63 14.60 -18.40
C GLU A 205 7.87 15.40 -18.84
N LEU A 206 8.70 15.79 -17.87
CA LEU A 206 9.94 16.53 -18.12
C LEU A 206 10.97 15.66 -18.86
N GLY A 207 11.32 14.51 -18.28
CA GLY A 207 12.35 13.65 -18.83
C GLY A 207 11.95 13.02 -20.16
N LEU A 208 10.66 12.70 -20.36
CA LEU A 208 10.15 12.17 -21.61
C LEU A 208 10.24 13.21 -22.73
N ALA A 209 9.74 14.43 -22.50
CA ALA A 209 9.81 15.50 -23.49
C ALA A 209 11.26 15.86 -23.82
N GLU A 210 12.13 16.01 -22.81
CA GLU A 210 13.55 16.27 -23.01
C GLU A 210 14.22 15.17 -23.85
N THR A 211 13.94 13.90 -23.53
CA THR A 211 14.47 12.75 -24.28
C THR A 211 14.00 12.74 -25.73
N HIS A 212 12.69 12.92 -25.94
CA HIS A 212 12.09 12.96 -27.26
C HIS A 212 12.70 14.08 -28.12
N GLN A 213 12.71 15.31 -27.60
CA GLN A 213 13.25 16.48 -28.28
C GLN A 213 14.74 16.34 -28.57
N THR A 214 15.53 15.84 -27.62
CA THR A 214 16.99 15.68 -27.78
C THR A 214 17.32 14.62 -28.84
N LEU A 215 16.62 13.48 -28.83
CA LEU A 215 16.82 12.44 -29.84
C LEU A 215 16.42 12.91 -31.23
N VAL A 216 15.36 13.70 -31.36
CA VAL A 216 14.95 14.31 -32.63
C VAL A 216 16.01 15.29 -33.12
N ALA A 217 16.48 16.20 -32.24
CA ALA A 217 17.52 17.17 -32.57
C ALA A 217 18.79 16.48 -33.11
N ASN A 218 19.17 15.35 -32.53
CA ASN A 218 20.34 14.59 -32.94
C ASN A 218 20.10 13.62 -34.10
N GLY A 219 18.86 13.47 -34.59
CA GLY A 219 18.53 12.53 -35.66
C GLY A 219 18.65 11.06 -35.23
N LEU A 220 18.49 10.80 -33.94
CA LEU A 220 18.58 9.47 -33.32
C LEU A 220 17.20 8.87 -33.01
N ARG A 221 16.15 9.69 -32.97
CA ARG A 221 14.80 9.27 -32.56
C ARG A 221 14.22 8.11 -33.38
N GLY A 222 14.61 7.99 -34.65
CA GLY A 222 14.19 6.91 -35.54
C GLY A 222 14.72 5.51 -35.19
N ARG A 223 15.75 5.42 -34.33
CA ARG A 223 16.50 4.19 -34.04
C ARG A 223 16.05 3.43 -32.79
N ALA A 224 15.24 4.06 -31.94
CA ALA A 224 14.86 3.48 -30.66
C ALA A 224 13.41 3.82 -30.32
N VAL A 225 12.72 2.85 -29.71
CA VAL A 225 11.39 3.05 -29.13
C VAL A 225 11.52 3.80 -27.81
N LEU A 226 10.65 4.79 -27.57
CA LEU A 226 10.56 5.47 -26.27
C LEU A 226 9.38 4.94 -25.46
N GLN A 227 9.63 4.58 -24.20
CA GLN A 227 8.62 4.20 -23.23
C GLN A 227 8.64 5.16 -22.04
N THR A 228 7.49 5.34 -21.40
CA THR A 228 7.41 5.99 -20.10
C THR A 228 6.63 5.16 -19.07
N ASP A 229 6.99 5.29 -17.79
CA ASP A 229 6.21 4.83 -16.65
C ASP A 229 6.26 5.86 -15.52
N GLY A 230 5.33 5.77 -14.56
CA GLY A 230 5.20 6.75 -13.47
C GLY A 230 3.74 7.03 -13.14
N GLN A 231 3.18 6.23 -12.23
CA GLN A 231 1.76 6.29 -11.80
C GLN A 231 0.70 6.45 -12.90
N LEU A 232 0.97 6.05 -14.15
CA LEU A 232 -0.03 6.04 -15.22
C LEU A 232 -1.23 5.19 -14.80
N LYS A 233 -2.44 5.76 -14.87
CA LYS A 233 -3.68 5.14 -14.37
C LYS A 233 -4.83 5.19 -15.36
N THR A 234 -4.84 6.19 -16.24
CA THR A 234 -5.98 6.54 -17.10
C THR A 234 -5.60 6.56 -18.56
N GLY A 235 -6.60 6.46 -19.45
CA GLY A 235 -6.41 6.70 -20.88
C GLY A 235 -5.89 8.11 -21.18
N ARG A 236 -6.29 9.12 -20.38
CA ARG A 236 -5.71 10.47 -20.45
C ARG A 236 -4.21 10.52 -20.17
N ASP A 237 -3.73 9.82 -19.13
CA ASP A 237 -2.29 9.81 -18.82
C ASP A 237 -1.49 9.25 -20.00
N VAL A 238 -2.01 8.19 -20.62
CA VAL A 238 -1.41 7.57 -21.82
C VAL A 238 -1.45 8.52 -23.02
N ALA A 239 -2.56 9.22 -23.23
CA ALA A 239 -2.67 10.22 -24.29
C ALA A 239 -1.61 11.32 -24.14
N VAL A 240 -1.47 11.90 -22.94
CA VAL A 240 -0.46 12.94 -22.66
C VAL A 240 0.95 12.38 -22.88
N ALA A 241 1.27 11.19 -22.37
CA ALA A 241 2.55 10.55 -22.60
C ALA A 241 2.86 10.34 -24.10
N CYS A 242 1.86 9.92 -24.88
CA CYS A 242 2.00 9.75 -26.33
C CYS A 242 2.32 11.07 -27.03
N LEU A 243 1.55 12.13 -26.73
CA LEU A 243 1.75 13.47 -27.29
C LEU A 243 3.11 14.08 -26.93
N LEU A 244 3.67 13.70 -25.77
CA LEU A 244 5.03 14.10 -25.36
C LEU A 244 6.15 13.23 -25.97
N GLY A 245 5.82 12.14 -26.67
CA GLY A 245 6.77 11.39 -27.50
C GLY A 245 6.96 9.91 -27.19
N ALA A 246 6.21 9.34 -26.22
CA ALA A 246 6.23 7.91 -25.92
C ALA A 246 5.47 7.07 -26.95
N GLU A 247 5.94 5.85 -27.19
CA GLU A 247 5.35 4.82 -28.05
C GLU A 247 4.82 3.63 -27.25
N GLU A 248 5.46 3.31 -26.11
CA GLU A 248 5.05 2.25 -25.20
C GLU A 248 4.81 2.81 -23.78
N PHE A 249 3.97 2.13 -22.99
CA PHE A 249 3.52 2.63 -21.67
C PHE A 249 3.66 1.55 -20.59
N GLY A 250 4.36 1.87 -19.50
CA GLY A 250 4.58 0.95 -18.38
C GLY A 250 3.63 1.20 -17.21
N PHE A 251 3.03 0.12 -16.70
CA PHE A 251 2.09 0.16 -15.57
C PHE A 251 2.54 -0.78 -14.46
N SER A 252 2.50 -0.31 -13.22
CA SER A 252 2.80 -1.17 -12.06
C SER A 252 1.73 -1.06 -10.98
N THR A 253 1.55 0.11 -10.39
CA THR A 253 0.62 0.28 -9.25
C THR A 253 -0.84 0.04 -9.64
N ALA A 254 -1.32 0.54 -10.78
CA ALA A 254 -2.73 0.38 -11.18
C ALA A 254 -3.14 -1.10 -11.39
N PRO A 255 -2.39 -1.94 -12.13
CA PRO A 255 -2.65 -3.38 -12.19
C PRO A 255 -2.59 -4.09 -10.82
N LEU A 256 -1.70 -3.67 -9.92
CA LEU A 256 -1.67 -4.25 -8.57
C LEU A 256 -2.94 -3.90 -7.78
N ILE A 257 -3.51 -2.71 -7.99
CA ILE A 257 -4.80 -2.31 -7.38
C ILE A 257 -5.94 -3.17 -7.93
N THR A 258 -5.96 -3.46 -9.24
CA THR A 258 -7.02 -4.30 -9.83
C THR A 258 -6.93 -5.75 -9.35
N LEU A 259 -5.72 -6.22 -9.02
CA LEU A 259 -5.48 -7.50 -8.34
C LEU A 259 -5.80 -7.49 -6.83
N GLY A 260 -6.20 -6.35 -6.26
CA GLY A 260 -6.66 -6.23 -4.88
C GLY A 260 -5.78 -5.39 -3.95
N CYS A 261 -4.76 -4.68 -4.45
CA CYS A 261 -3.92 -3.83 -3.60
C CYS A 261 -4.74 -2.67 -3.02
N ILE A 262 -4.87 -2.68 -1.69
CA ILE A 262 -5.59 -1.64 -0.93
C ILE A 262 -4.70 -0.46 -0.51
N MET A 263 -3.56 -0.27 -1.19
CA MET A 263 -2.59 0.82 -0.92
C MET A 263 -2.17 0.95 0.54
N MET A 264 -1.96 -0.19 1.20
CA MET A 264 -1.49 -0.24 2.60
C MET A 264 -0.06 0.26 2.78
N ARG A 265 0.78 0.26 1.72
CA ARG A 265 2.18 0.74 1.73
C ARG A 265 3.08 0.05 2.78
N LYS A 266 2.78 -1.21 3.10
CA LYS A 266 3.56 -2.09 3.98
C LYS A 266 4.17 -3.27 3.20
N CYS A 267 4.60 -3.03 1.97
CA CYS A 267 5.14 -4.05 1.08
C CYS A 267 6.48 -4.62 1.60
N HIS A 268 7.28 -3.79 2.28
CA HIS A 268 8.58 -4.13 2.84
C HIS A 268 8.49 -4.96 4.12
N THR A 269 7.38 -4.87 4.86
CA THR A 269 7.24 -5.56 6.16
C THR A 269 6.84 -7.01 6.04
N ASN A 270 6.54 -7.52 4.83
CA ASN A 270 5.99 -8.86 4.60
C ASN A 270 4.57 -9.06 5.17
N THR A 271 3.83 -8.00 5.50
CA THR A 271 2.49 -8.07 6.11
C THR A 271 1.38 -7.59 5.19
N CYS A 272 1.51 -7.81 3.88
CA CYS A 272 0.45 -7.46 2.91
C CYS A 272 -0.85 -8.23 3.24
N PRO A 273 -1.94 -7.56 3.60
CA PRO A 273 -3.16 -8.22 4.10
C PRO A 273 -3.94 -8.97 3.02
N VAL A 274 -3.67 -8.64 1.76
CA VAL A 274 -4.36 -9.17 0.56
C VAL A 274 -3.45 -10.09 -0.27
N GLY A 275 -2.35 -10.56 0.32
CA GLY A 275 -1.50 -11.57 -0.31
C GLY A 275 -0.67 -11.13 -1.52
N ILE A 276 -0.60 -9.82 -1.84
CA ILE A 276 0.09 -9.32 -3.04
C ILE A 276 1.59 -9.13 -2.87
N ALA A 277 2.04 -8.54 -1.76
CA ALA A 277 3.45 -8.19 -1.56
C ALA A 277 4.04 -8.87 -0.31
N THR A 278 3.77 -10.17 -0.15
CA THR A 278 4.14 -10.97 1.03
C THR A 278 4.52 -12.40 0.64
N GLN A 279 5.49 -12.96 1.35
CA GLN A 279 5.93 -14.36 1.31
C GLN A 279 5.34 -15.19 2.45
N ASP A 280 4.59 -14.55 3.36
CA ASP A 280 3.91 -15.25 4.42
C ASP A 280 2.77 -16.12 3.86
N PRO A 281 2.75 -17.44 4.12
CA PRO A 281 1.77 -18.34 3.52
C PRO A 281 0.33 -18.00 3.91
N VAL A 282 0.09 -17.64 5.19
CA VAL A 282 -1.24 -17.28 5.71
C VAL A 282 -1.78 -16.03 5.01
N LEU A 283 -0.90 -15.06 4.71
CA LEU A 283 -1.30 -13.87 3.99
C LEU A 283 -1.43 -14.08 2.48
N ARG A 284 -0.58 -14.94 1.88
CA ARG A 284 -0.68 -15.30 0.46
C ARG A 284 -1.99 -16.02 0.14
N GLU A 285 -2.53 -16.83 1.05
CA GLU A 285 -3.85 -17.45 0.92
C GLU A 285 -4.99 -16.43 0.80
N LYS A 286 -4.77 -15.16 1.19
CA LYS A 286 -5.76 -14.08 1.06
C LYS A 286 -5.76 -13.40 -0.31
N PHE A 287 -4.86 -13.79 -1.23
CA PHE A 287 -4.84 -13.25 -2.59
C PHE A 287 -6.07 -13.74 -3.37
N ALA A 288 -6.88 -12.79 -3.82
CA ALA A 288 -8.12 -13.05 -4.56
C ALA A 288 -8.13 -12.39 -5.95
N GLY A 289 -6.97 -11.93 -6.44
CA GLY A 289 -6.83 -11.30 -7.74
C GLY A 289 -6.81 -12.33 -8.86
N GLU A 290 -7.61 -12.09 -9.91
CA GLU A 290 -7.67 -12.94 -11.09
C GLU A 290 -7.07 -12.24 -12.31
N PRO A 291 -6.48 -12.96 -13.29
CA PRO A 291 -5.95 -12.37 -14.52
C PRO A 291 -6.96 -11.46 -15.24
N GLU A 292 -8.24 -11.84 -15.22
CA GLU A 292 -9.35 -11.11 -15.83
C GLU A 292 -9.48 -9.68 -15.28
N HIS A 293 -9.11 -9.43 -14.03
CA HIS A 293 -9.15 -8.08 -13.45
C HIS A 293 -8.15 -7.13 -14.12
N VAL A 294 -6.95 -7.63 -14.44
CA VAL A 294 -5.91 -6.85 -15.14
C VAL A 294 -6.29 -6.66 -16.60
N ILE A 295 -6.83 -7.69 -17.24
CA ILE A 295 -7.29 -7.65 -18.63
C ILE A 295 -8.39 -6.58 -18.78
N ASN A 296 -9.41 -6.60 -17.92
CA ASN A 296 -10.50 -5.63 -17.95
C ASN A 296 -10.00 -4.20 -17.74
N PHE A 297 -9.04 -4.00 -16.82
CA PHE A 297 -8.41 -2.69 -16.62
C PHE A 297 -7.79 -2.14 -17.91
N PHE A 298 -7.00 -2.96 -18.61
CA PHE A 298 -6.38 -2.55 -19.85
C PHE A 298 -7.38 -2.33 -20.99
N PHE A 299 -8.47 -3.09 -21.06
CA PHE A 299 -9.55 -2.81 -22.01
C PHE A 299 -10.21 -1.45 -21.76
N MET A 300 -10.52 -1.13 -20.50
CA MET A 300 -11.11 0.17 -20.15
C MET A 300 -10.16 1.33 -20.46
N LEU A 301 -8.88 1.18 -20.12
CA LEU A 301 -7.86 2.18 -20.40
C LEU A 301 -7.63 2.40 -21.90
N ALA A 302 -7.62 1.31 -22.68
CA ALA A 302 -7.50 1.40 -24.14
C ALA A 302 -8.74 2.03 -24.79
N GLU A 303 -9.94 1.75 -24.28
CA GLU A 303 -11.17 2.38 -24.77
C GLU A 303 -11.16 3.90 -24.52
N GLU A 304 -10.81 4.32 -23.30
CA GLU A 304 -10.69 5.73 -22.96
C GLU A 304 -9.66 6.44 -23.85
N LEU A 305 -8.49 5.81 -24.10
CA LEU A 305 -7.50 6.37 -25.04
C LEU A 305 -8.07 6.51 -26.45
N ARG A 306 -8.81 5.50 -26.96
CA ARG A 306 -9.43 5.54 -28.28
C ARG A 306 -10.48 6.65 -28.39
N GLU A 307 -11.26 6.89 -27.33
CA GLU A 307 -12.20 8.01 -27.27
C GLU A 307 -11.48 9.35 -27.36
N ILE A 308 -10.37 9.53 -26.64
CA ILE A 308 -9.54 10.74 -26.72
C ILE A 308 -8.92 10.90 -28.11
N MET A 309 -8.35 9.84 -28.69
CA MET A 309 -7.79 9.87 -30.04
C MET A 309 -8.85 10.29 -31.07
N ALA A 310 -10.07 9.77 -30.96
CA ALA A 310 -11.18 10.13 -31.84
C ALA A 310 -11.58 11.61 -31.69
N GLN A 311 -11.57 12.16 -30.46
CA GLN A 311 -11.83 13.58 -30.21
C GLN A 311 -10.75 14.49 -30.81
N LEU A 312 -9.49 14.04 -30.79
CA LEU A 312 -8.35 14.76 -31.40
C LEU A 312 -8.24 14.53 -32.92
N GLY A 313 -9.08 13.66 -33.51
CA GLY A 313 -9.06 13.35 -34.95
C GLY A 313 -7.91 12.44 -35.38
N LEU A 314 -7.29 11.69 -34.46
CA LEU A 314 -6.15 10.80 -34.71
C LEU A 314 -6.63 9.34 -34.79
N ARG A 315 -6.16 8.59 -35.79
CA ARG A 315 -6.61 7.21 -36.04
C ARG A 315 -5.64 6.15 -35.53
N THR A 316 -4.37 6.50 -35.40
CA THR A 316 -3.31 5.58 -34.99
C THR A 316 -2.42 6.21 -33.93
N ILE A 317 -1.75 5.40 -33.11
CA ILE A 317 -0.80 5.90 -32.11
C ILE A 317 0.33 6.67 -32.78
N ASN A 318 0.85 6.20 -33.92
CA ASN A 318 1.94 6.87 -34.64
C ASN A 318 1.58 8.29 -35.12
N GLU A 319 0.30 8.56 -35.42
CA GLU A 319 -0.17 9.92 -35.75
C GLU A 319 -0.15 10.86 -34.53
N MET A 320 -0.14 10.29 -33.32
CA MET A 320 -0.19 11.00 -32.04
C MET A 320 1.19 11.21 -31.41
N VAL A 321 2.15 10.32 -31.64
CA VAL A 321 3.48 10.39 -31.00
C VAL A 321 4.16 11.74 -31.26
N GLY A 322 4.49 12.45 -30.18
CA GLY A 322 5.24 13.71 -30.25
C GLY A 322 4.43 14.94 -30.68
N ARG A 323 3.10 14.81 -30.86
CA ARG A 323 2.18 15.91 -31.19
C ARG A 323 1.88 16.81 -30.00
N SER A 324 2.91 17.35 -29.37
CA SER A 324 2.80 18.27 -28.24
C SER A 324 2.05 19.57 -28.59
N ASP A 325 1.90 19.88 -29.89
CA ASP A 325 1.03 20.95 -30.39
C ASP A 325 -0.47 20.75 -30.09
N MET A 326 -0.87 19.55 -29.66
CA MET A 326 -2.24 19.23 -29.23
C MET A 326 -2.47 19.43 -27.72
N LEU A 327 -1.47 19.94 -27.00
CA LEU A 327 -1.53 20.21 -25.56
C LEU A 327 -1.43 21.71 -25.30
N GLU A 328 -2.28 22.23 -24.41
CA GLU A 328 -2.23 23.62 -23.95
C GLU A 328 -2.42 23.72 -22.43
N VAL A 329 -1.96 24.84 -21.86
CA VAL A 329 -2.14 25.15 -20.44
C VAL A 329 -3.56 25.66 -20.20
N ASP A 330 -4.24 25.11 -19.20
CA ASP A 330 -5.56 25.60 -18.78
C ASP A 330 -5.42 26.94 -18.03
N PRO A 331 -5.90 28.07 -18.60
CA PRO A 331 -5.73 29.39 -17.99
C PRO A 331 -6.56 29.55 -16.72
N GLU A 332 -7.68 28.85 -16.57
CA GLU A 332 -8.54 28.97 -15.38
C GLU A 332 -7.91 28.28 -14.17
N VAL A 333 -7.18 27.17 -14.39
CA VAL A 333 -6.42 26.49 -13.33
C VAL A 333 -5.28 27.38 -12.82
N VAL A 334 -4.58 28.09 -13.70
CA VAL A 334 -3.51 29.01 -13.30
C VAL A 334 -4.07 30.21 -12.53
N LYS A 335 -5.15 30.82 -13.03
CA LYS A 335 -5.80 31.98 -12.36
C LYS A 335 -6.36 31.64 -10.98
N SER A 336 -6.90 30.43 -10.80
CA SER A 336 -7.53 30.01 -9.54
C SER A 336 -6.54 29.51 -8.49
N ASN A 337 -5.24 29.43 -8.80
CA ASN A 337 -4.22 28.93 -7.90
C ASN A 337 -2.93 29.76 -7.97
N GLU A 338 -2.78 30.69 -7.03
CA GLU A 338 -1.60 31.55 -6.87
C GLU A 338 -0.26 30.81 -6.84
N LYS A 339 -0.23 29.53 -6.44
CA LYS A 339 1.00 28.72 -6.41
C LYS A 339 1.52 28.35 -7.80
N LEU A 340 0.71 28.51 -8.84
CA LEU A 340 1.04 28.13 -10.21
C LEU A 340 1.55 29.31 -11.06
N GLU A 341 1.56 30.54 -10.52
CA GLU A 341 1.89 31.76 -11.27
C GLU A 341 3.26 31.70 -11.98
N ASN A 342 4.22 30.98 -11.40
CA ASN A 342 5.60 30.88 -11.92
C ASN A 342 5.89 29.59 -12.70
N ILE A 343 4.86 28.81 -13.07
CA ILE A 343 5.04 27.57 -13.84
C ILE A 343 5.02 27.89 -15.34
N ASP A 344 6.13 27.61 -16.03
CA ASP A 344 6.25 27.70 -17.48
C ASP A 344 6.44 26.31 -18.10
N LEU A 345 5.46 25.87 -18.91
CA LEU A 345 5.49 24.59 -19.62
C LEU A 345 5.89 24.72 -21.10
N SER A 346 6.22 25.92 -21.58
CA SER A 346 6.50 26.19 -23.00
C SER A 346 7.62 25.32 -23.58
N LEU A 347 8.66 25.02 -22.78
CA LEU A 347 9.77 24.16 -23.19
C LEU A 347 9.35 22.70 -23.37
N ILE A 348 8.42 22.21 -22.56
CA ILE A 348 7.90 20.82 -22.63
C ILE A 348 6.97 20.69 -23.83
N LEU A 349 6.15 21.72 -24.08
CA LEU A 349 5.14 21.74 -25.13
C LEU A 349 5.70 22.10 -26.51
N LYS A 350 7.00 22.37 -26.63
CA LYS A 350 7.63 22.70 -27.90
C LYS A 350 7.60 21.48 -28.84
N PRO A 351 6.96 21.57 -30.02
CA PRO A 351 6.92 20.48 -30.98
C PRO A 351 8.32 20.10 -31.48
N ALA A 352 8.72 18.84 -31.28
CA ALA A 352 10.06 18.39 -31.67
C ALA A 352 10.27 18.43 -33.20
N ALA A 353 9.20 18.33 -34.00
CA ALA A 353 9.23 18.50 -35.44
C ALA A 353 9.74 19.90 -35.87
N GLU A 354 9.56 20.93 -35.04
CA GLU A 354 10.11 22.27 -35.30
C GLU A 354 11.60 22.37 -34.97
N ILE A 355 12.09 21.55 -34.04
CA ILE A 355 13.51 21.52 -33.65
C ILE A 355 14.37 20.99 -34.80
N ARG A 356 13.93 19.91 -35.45
CA ARG A 356 14.59 19.36 -36.64
C ARG A 356 13.55 18.89 -37.68
N PRO A 357 13.16 19.76 -38.62
CA PRO A 357 12.21 19.41 -39.67
C PRO A 357 12.66 18.18 -40.47
N GLY A 358 11.75 17.25 -40.71
CA GLY A 358 11.99 16.02 -41.47
C GLY A 358 12.67 14.88 -40.70
N ALA A 359 13.08 15.10 -39.43
CA ALA A 359 13.56 14.02 -38.58
C ALA A 359 12.40 13.11 -38.13
N ALA A 360 12.66 11.80 -38.06
CA ALA A 360 11.70 10.83 -37.53
C ALA A 360 11.30 11.19 -36.08
N GLN A 361 10.01 11.15 -35.78
CA GLN A 361 9.46 11.46 -34.45
C GLN A 361 9.19 10.19 -33.61
N TYR A 362 9.21 9.03 -34.25
CA TYR A 362 9.00 7.71 -33.66
C TYR A 362 9.97 6.70 -34.28
N CYS A 363 10.05 5.48 -33.75
CA CYS A 363 10.98 4.46 -34.23
C CYS A 363 10.59 3.94 -35.62
N VAL A 364 11.51 4.02 -36.60
CA VAL A 364 11.28 3.63 -38.00
C VAL A 364 12.32 2.66 -38.55
N GLU A 365 13.43 2.46 -37.85
CA GLU A 365 14.51 1.56 -38.24
C GLU A 365 15.02 0.73 -37.06
N LYS A 366 15.61 -0.43 -37.36
CA LYS A 366 16.23 -1.30 -36.36
C LYS A 366 17.71 -0.94 -36.17
N GLN A 367 18.24 -1.17 -34.97
CA GLN A 367 19.67 -1.04 -34.72
C GLN A 367 20.44 -2.18 -35.39
N ASP A 368 21.57 -1.84 -36.01
CA ASP A 368 22.60 -2.81 -36.40
C ASP A 368 23.54 -3.02 -35.20
N HIS A 369 23.62 -4.27 -34.71
CA HIS A 369 24.44 -4.65 -33.56
C HIS A 369 25.80 -5.25 -33.97
N GLY A 370 26.10 -5.35 -35.27
CA GLY A 370 27.37 -5.85 -35.78
C GLY A 370 27.63 -7.34 -35.49
N LEU A 371 26.59 -8.14 -35.24
CA LEU A 371 26.71 -9.54 -34.83
C LEU A 371 27.37 -10.42 -35.90
N ASP A 372 27.25 -10.07 -37.18
CA ASP A 372 27.84 -10.82 -38.29
C ASP A 372 29.38 -10.87 -38.22
N MET A 373 30.00 -9.89 -37.56
CA MET A 373 31.45 -9.77 -37.38
C MET A 373 31.96 -10.52 -36.14
N ALA A 374 31.09 -11.12 -35.33
CA ALA A 374 31.47 -11.81 -34.11
C ALA A 374 32.28 -13.08 -34.39
N LEU A 375 33.35 -13.31 -33.60
CA LEU A 375 34.17 -14.52 -33.71
C LEU A 375 33.34 -15.79 -33.46
N ASP A 376 32.30 -15.69 -32.64
CA ASP A 376 31.38 -16.79 -32.34
C ASP A 376 30.72 -17.39 -33.58
N ASN A 377 30.50 -16.62 -34.65
CA ASN A 377 29.96 -17.18 -35.90
C ASN A 377 30.86 -18.29 -36.46
N LYS A 378 32.18 -18.10 -36.36
CA LYS A 378 33.18 -19.13 -36.70
C LYS A 378 33.15 -20.27 -35.69
N LEU A 379 33.08 -19.97 -34.39
CA LEU A 379 33.07 -21.00 -33.35
C LEU A 379 31.83 -21.90 -33.44
N ILE A 380 30.66 -21.34 -33.73
CA ILE A 380 29.40 -22.06 -33.95
C ILE A 380 29.50 -22.95 -35.17
N ALA A 381 30.04 -22.43 -36.29
CA ALA A 381 30.23 -23.22 -37.50
C ALA A 381 31.16 -24.43 -37.25
N LEU A 382 32.27 -24.23 -36.53
CA LEU A 382 33.20 -25.31 -36.19
C LEU A 382 32.64 -26.28 -35.13
N SER A 383 31.74 -25.81 -34.27
CA SER A 383 31.11 -26.61 -33.21
C SER A 383 29.81 -27.29 -33.65
N ARG A 384 29.42 -27.19 -34.93
CA ARG A 384 28.18 -27.80 -35.45
C ARG A 384 28.03 -29.30 -35.10
N PRO A 385 29.08 -30.15 -35.17
CA PRO A 385 28.95 -31.54 -34.75
C PRO A 385 28.53 -31.70 -33.29
N ALA A 386 29.08 -30.88 -32.38
CA ALA A 386 28.69 -30.88 -30.97
C ALA A 386 27.25 -30.41 -30.77
N LEU A 387 26.81 -29.39 -31.51
CA LEU A 387 25.47 -28.81 -31.41
C LEU A 387 24.35 -29.71 -31.96
N GLU A 388 24.66 -30.59 -32.92
CA GLU A 388 23.67 -31.46 -33.57
C GLU A 388 23.71 -32.90 -33.06
N LYS A 389 24.89 -33.39 -32.66
CA LYS A 389 25.13 -34.81 -32.35
C LYS A 389 25.76 -35.04 -30.98
N GLU A 390 25.98 -33.99 -30.19
CA GLU A 390 26.60 -34.08 -28.85
C GLU A 390 28.00 -34.72 -28.86
N VAL A 391 28.72 -34.64 -29.98
CA VAL A 391 30.10 -35.17 -30.09
C VAL A 391 31.11 -34.15 -29.60
N ARG A 392 32.21 -34.63 -28.99
CA ARG A 392 33.29 -33.76 -28.52
C ARG A 392 33.99 -33.07 -29.68
N VAL A 393 34.19 -31.77 -29.58
CA VAL A 393 34.86 -30.92 -30.57
C VAL A 393 35.96 -30.11 -29.88
N PHE A 394 37.14 -30.09 -30.50
CA PHE A 394 38.26 -29.23 -30.14
C PHE A 394 38.50 -28.20 -31.25
N VAL A 395 38.56 -26.92 -30.89
CA VAL A 395 38.77 -25.81 -31.83
C VAL A 395 39.97 -24.99 -31.37
N GLU A 396 40.92 -24.74 -32.26
CA GLU A 396 42.05 -23.86 -32.01
C GLU A 396 42.01 -22.65 -32.96
N THR A 397 42.07 -21.43 -32.44
CA THR A 397 41.98 -20.20 -33.26
C THR A 397 42.62 -19.00 -32.56
N PRO A 398 43.24 -18.05 -33.30
CA PRO A 398 43.74 -16.82 -32.68
C PRO A 398 42.60 -15.92 -32.19
N ILE A 399 42.91 -15.06 -31.22
CA ILE A 399 42.02 -14.01 -30.68
C ILE A 399 42.75 -12.66 -30.61
N LYS A 400 41.99 -11.56 -30.75
CA LYS A 400 42.45 -10.18 -30.60
C LYS A 400 41.54 -9.40 -29.65
N ASN A 401 42.04 -8.31 -29.09
CA ASN A 401 41.29 -7.48 -28.14
C ASN A 401 40.00 -6.87 -28.73
N THR A 402 39.89 -6.79 -30.06
CA THR A 402 38.67 -6.38 -30.77
C THR A 402 37.59 -7.46 -30.78
N ASN A 403 37.94 -8.72 -30.49
CA ASN A 403 36.99 -9.82 -30.34
C ASN A 403 36.42 -9.78 -28.91
N ARG A 404 35.21 -9.28 -28.79
CA ARG A 404 34.48 -9.07 -27.52
C ARG A 404 33.39 -10.14 -27.38
N ALA A 405 32.96 -10.41 -26.15
CA ALA A 405 31.90 -11.38 -25.84
C ALA A 405 32.12 -12.79 -26.44
N VAL A 406 33.38 -13.22 -26.58
CA VAL A 406 33.71 -14.48 -27.24
C VAL A 406 33.19 -15.67 -26.42
N GLY A 407 32.48 -16.57 -27.08
CA GLY A 407 31.84 -17.76 -26.51
C GLY A 407 30.39 -17.53 -26.05
N THR A 408 29.92 -16.28 -26.00
CA THR A 408 28.57 -15.95 -25.51
C THR A 408 27.46 -16.39 -26.46
N THR A 409 27.60 -16.16 -27.76
CA THR A 409 26.59 -16.59 -28.76
C THR A 409 26.63 -18.11 -28.95
N LEU A 410 27.81 -18.71 -28.86
CA LEU A 410 27.93 -20.18 -28.81
C LEU A 410 27.19 -20.77 -27.59
N SER A 411 27.33 -20.13 -26.43
CA SER A 411 26.59 -20.49 -25.21
C SER A 411 25.07 -20.39 -25.39
N HIS A 412 24.59 -19.34 -26.06
CA HIS A 412 23.18 -19.20 -26.45
C HIS A 412 22.70 -20.38 -27.30
N GLU A 413 23.45 -20.75 -28.34
CA GLU A 413 23.08 -21.85 -29.24
C GLU A 413 22.99 -23.20 -28.50
N VAL A 414 23.91 -23.47 -27.57
CA VAL A 414 23.84 -24.66 -26.70
C VAL A 414 22.62 -24.58 -25.79
N THR A 415 22.45 -23.46 -25.09
CA THR A 415 21.36 -23.27 -24.11
C THR A 415 19.98 -23.35 -24.75
N LYS A 416 19.83 -22.84 -25.98
CA LYS A 416 18.57 -22.87 -26.74
C LYS A 416 18.16 -24.29 -27.12
N ARG A 417 19.12 -25.18 -27.40
CA ARG A 417 18.86 -26.58 -27.79
C ARG A 417 18.72 -27.51 -26.59
N TYR A 418 19.58 -27.34 -25.59
CA TYR A 418 19.73 -28.26 -24.47
C TYR A 418 19.20 -27.72 -23.14
N HIS A 419 18.56 -26.55 -23.18
CA HIS A 419 17.96 -25.88 -22.04
C HIS A 419 18.96 -25.72 -20.88
N MET A 420 18.51 -25.78 -19.63
CA MET A 420 19.38 -25.66 -18.45
C MET A 420 20.44 -26.77 -18.32
N LYS A 421 20.19 -27.95 -18.91
CA LYS A 421 21.12 -29.08 -18.80
C LYS A 421 22.45 -28.74 -19.50
N GLY A 422 22.38 -28.05 -20.63
CA GLY A 422 23.54 -27.82 -21.49
C GLY A 422 24.09 -29.13 -22.06
N LEU A 423 25.37 -29.12 -22.42
CA LEU A 423 26.11 -30.29 -22.87
C LEU A 423 26.94 -30.89 -21.74
N ASP A 424 27.38 -32.14 -21.90
CA ASP A 424 28.32 -32.76 -20.96
C ASP A 424 29.65 -31.98 -20.91
N PRO A 425 30.32 -31.87 -19.74
CA PRO A 425 31.56 -31.11 -19.59
C PRO A 425 32.63 -31.49 -20.63
N GLY A 426 33.23 -30.47 -21.27
CA GLY A 426 34.28 -30.65 -22.28
C GLY A 426 33.79 -31.14 -23.64
N THR A 427 32.48 -31.08 -23.92
CA THR A 427 31.94 -31.37 -25.24
C THR A 427 32.43 -30.36 -26.28
N ILE A 428 32.53 -29.08 -25.94
CA ILE A 428 33.15 -28.08 -26.81
C ILE A 428 34.34 -27.49 -26.07
N HIS A 429 35.53 -27.65 -26.61
CA HIS A 429 36.76 -27.06 -26.08
C HIS A 429 37.35 -26.12 -27.13
N VAL A 430 37.39 -24.83 -26.82
CA VAL A 430 37.99 -23.81 -27.67
C VAL A 430 39.28 -23.32 -27.03
N LYS A 431 40.41 -23.60 -27.66
CA LYS A 431 41.72 -23.04 -27.32
C LYS A 431 41.97 -21.79 -28.16
N LEU A 432 42.30 -20.69 -27.50
CA LEU A 432 42.58 -19.42 -28.12
C LEU A 432 43.98 -18.92 -27.75
N THR A 433 44.62 -18.23 -28.68
CA THR A 433 45.96 -17.64 -28.49
C THR A 433 45.94 -16.17 -28.87
N GLY A 434 46.41 -15.31 -27.98
CA GLY A 434 46.42 -13.85 -28.14
C GLY A 434 45.78 -13.13 -26.95
N SER A 435 45.32 -11.89 -27.16
CA SER A 435 44.69 -11.07 -26.12
C SER A 435 43.18 -10.99 -26.36
N ALA A 436 42.35 -11.40 -25.41
CA ALA A 436 40.90 -11.36 -25.55
C ALA A 436 40.31 -9.99 -25.17
N GLY A 437 39.31 -9.53 -25.91
CA GLY A 437 38.57 -8.31 -25.60
C GLY A 437 37.68 -8.45 -24.36
N GLN A 438 36.90 -7.41 -24.09
CA GLN A 438 35.94 -7.38 -22.98
C GLN A 438 34.96 -8.57 -23.05
N SER A 439 34.56 -9.05 -21.87
CA SER A 439 33.49 -10.06 -21.70
C SER A 439 33.83 -11.43 -22.28
N PHE A 440 35.10 -11.83 -22.27
CA PHE A 440 35.52 -13.18 -22.67
C PHE A 440 34.81 -14.26 -21.83
N GLY A 441 34.08 -15.17 -22.49
CA GLY A 441 33.31 -16.21 -21.82
C GLY A 441 32.11 -15.71 -21.02
N ALA A 442 31.53 -14.55 -21.36
CA ALA A 442 30.33 -14.07 -20.70
C ALA A 442 29.15 -15.04 -20.90
N PHE A 443 28.42 -15.32 -19.83
CA PHE A 443 27.26 -16.22 -19.78
C PHE A 443 27.52 -17.65 -20.31
N LEU A 444 28.75 -18.16 -20.17
CA LEU A 444 29.13 -19.48 -20.68
C LEU A 444 28.39 -20.62 -19.96
N CYS A 445 27.63 -21.42 -20.71
CA CYS A 445 26.79 -22.51 -20.21
C CYS A 445 27.58 -23.82 -20.01
N PRO A 446 27.00 -24.84 -19.36
CA PRO A 446 27.64 -26.15 -19.19
C PRO A 446 28.01 -26.80 -20.51
N GLY A 447 29.18 -27.44 -20.53
CA GLY A 447 29.70 -28.20 -21.66
C GLY A 447 30.68 -27.47 -22.57
N ILE A 448 30.84 -26.15 -22.39
CA ILE A 448 31.83 -25.35 -23.10
C ILE A 448 33.03 -25.04 -22.19
N THR A 449 34.24 -25.30 -22.70
CA THR A 449 35.52 -24.90 -22.11
C THR A 449 36.18 -23.88 -23.02
N LEU A 450 36.50 -22.70 -22.48
CA LEU A 450 37.33 -21.70 -23.15
C LEU A 450 38.70 -21.67 -22.47
N GLU A 451 39.74 -21.93 -23.25
CA GLU A 451 41.13 -21.90 -22.82
C GLU A 451 41.86 -20.79 -23.58
N LEU A 452 42.51 -19.88 -22.86
CA LEU A 452 43.20 -18.74 -23.42
C LEU A 452 44.67 -18.75 -23.00
N GLU A 453 45.54 -18.95 -23.98
CA GLU A 453 46.98 -18.75 -23.86
C GLU A 453 47.32 -17.31 -24.27
N GLY A 454 47.50 -16.45 -23.26
CA GLY A 454 47.59 -15.00 -23.43
C GLY A 454 47.05 -14.23 -22.23
N ASP A 455 46.31 -13.16 -22.51
CA ASP A 455 45.69 -12.27 -21.52
C ASP A 455 44.25 -11.91 -21.94
N SER A 456 43.46 -11.38 -21.02
CA SER A 456 42.12 -10.86 -21.32
C SER A 456 41.87 -9.52 -20.62
N ASN A 457 41.04 -8.68 -21.23
CA ASN A 457 40.59 -7.43 -20.63
C ASN A 457 39.52 -7.68 -19.53
N ASP A 458 38.67 -6.70 -19.25
CA ASP A 458 37.66 -6.73 -18.19
C ASP A 458 36.52 -7.75 -18.46
N TYR A 459 35.79 -8.08 -17.40
CA TYR A 459 34.53 -8.85 -17.43
C TYR A 459 34.69 -10.32 -17.85
N VAL A 460 35.88 -10.90 -17.72
CA VAL A 460 36.10 -12.33 -17.98
C VAL A 460 35.11 -13.18 -17.17
N GLY A 461 34.37 -14.06 -17.84
CA GLY A 461 33.37 -14.91 -17.19
C GLY A 461 32.22 -14.16 -16.53
N LYS A 462 31.92 -12.93 -16.94
CA LYS A 462 30.70 -12.18 -16.54
C LYS A 462 29.47 -13.07 -16.67
N GLY A 463 28.71 -13.22 -15.57
CA GLY A 463 27.52 -14.08 -15.55
C GLY A 463 27.78 -15.56 -15.86
N LEU A 464 28.98 -16.10 -15.59
CA LEU A 464 29.31 -17.51 -15.81
C LEU A 464 28.18 -18.43 -15.31
N SER A 465 27.75 -19.33 -16.20
CA SER A 465 26.51 -20.10 -16.09
C SER A 465 26.75 -21.61 -16.13
N GLY A 466 27.95 -22.08 -15.76
CA GLY A 466 28.30 -23.49 -15.67
C GLY A 466 29.41 -23.95 -16.61
N GLY A 467 29.88 -23.10 -17.52
CA GLY A 467 31.05 -23.37 -18.36
C GLY A 467 32.38 -23.33 -17.60
N LYS A 468 33.47 -23.62 -18.31
CA LYS A 468 34.84 -23.58 -17.79
C LYS A 468 35.67 -22.54 -18.52
N ILE A 469 36.40 -21.69 -17.78
CA ILE A 469 37.32 -20.69 -18.34
C ILE A 469 38.71 -20.94 -17.77
N VAL A 470 39.72 -20.94 -18.64
CA VAL A 470 41.12 -21.07 -18.26
C VAL A 470 41.90 -19.96 -18.95
N VAL A 471 42.66 -19.16 -18.20
CA VAL A 471 43.54 -18.13 -18.76
C VAL A 471 44.92 -18.25 -18.14
N TYR A 472 45.94 -18.31 -18.98
CA TYR A 472 47.34 -18.39 -18.56
C TYR A 472 48.26 -17.69 -19.57
N PRO A 473 49.39 -17.11 -19.13
CA PRO A 473 50.32 -16.43 -20.04
C PRO A 473 50.91 -17.40 -21.06
N PRO A 474 51.39 -16.92 -22.22
CA PRO A 474 52.06 -17.76 -23.21
C PRO A 474 53.14 -18.63 -22.57
N ARG A 475 53.23 -19.91 -22.96
CA ARG A 475 54.12 -20.90 -22.28
C ARG A 475 55.60 -20.49 -22.29
N ASN A 476 56.00 -19.64 -23.23
CA ASN A 476 57.35 -19.11 -23.39
C ASN A 476 57.58 -17.75 -22.68
N SER A 477 56.64 -17.31 -21.84
CA SER A 477 56.77 -16.07 -21.05
C SER A 477 57.90 -16.19 -20.05
N THR A 478 58.69 -15.13 -19.90
CA THR A 478 59.86 -15.07 -19.00
C THR A 478 59.58 -14.36 -17.67
N PHE A 479 58.42 -13.70 -17.55
CA PHE A 479 57.97 -13.06 -16.31
C PHE A 479 57.26 -14.07 -15.40
N SER A 480 57.25 -13.77 -14.10
CA SER A 480 56.48 -14.52 -13.10
C SER A 480 55.00 -14.17 -13.23
N ALA A 481 54.14 -15.19 -13.38
CA ALA A 481 52.72 -15.00 -13.63
C ALA A 481 52.03 -14.36 -12.43
N GLU A 482 52.39 -14.79 -11.22
CA GLU A 482 51.79 -14.37 -9.95
C GLU A 482 51.99 -12.88 -9.62
N ASP A 483 52.94 -12.21 -10.27
CA ASP A 483 53.22 -10.77 -10.13
C ASP A 483 52.63 -9.91 -11.27
N ASN A 484 51.92 -10.51 -12.23
CA ASN A 484 51.45 -9.82 -13.44
C ASN A 484 49.96 -10.01 -13.68
N ILE A 485 49.30 -8.96 -14.19
CA ILE A 485 47.87 -9.00 -14.53
C ILE A 485 47.67 -9.86 -15.78
N VAL A 486 46.81 -10.87 -15.66
CA VAL A 486 46.41 -11.76 -16.76
C VAL A 486 44.95 -11.54 -17.18
N ILE A 487 44.11 -11.04 -16.27
CA ILE A 487 42.72 -10.65 -16.56
C ILE A 487 42.38 -9.28 -15.96
N GLY A 488 41.50 -8.54 -16.63
CA GLY A 488 41.06 -7.21 -16.21
C GLY A 488 40.10 -7.20 -15.02
N ASN A 489 39.40 -6.07 -14.87
CA ASN A 489 38.50 -5.77 -13.76
C ASN A 489 37.20 -6.57 -13.83
N VAL A 490 36.53 -6.70 -12.69
CA VAL A 490 35.11 -7.13 -12.60
C VAL A 490 34.91 -8.54 -13.22
N ALA A 491 35.95 -9.36 -13.20
CA ALA A 491 35.88 -10.74 -13.65
C ALA A 491 34.92 -11.54 -12.75
N LEU A 492 34.15 -12.43 -13.38
CA LEU A 492 33.10 -13.25 -12.76
C LEU A 492 31.97 -12.44 -12.12
N TYR A 493 31.73 -11.21 -12.59
CA TYR A 493 30.62 -10.40 -12.08
C TYR A 493 29.26 -11.08 -12.25
N GLY A 494 28.58 -11.29 -11.12
CA GLY A 494 27.25 -11.88 -11.09
C GLY A 494 27.21 -13.30 -11.66
N ALA A 495 28.38 -13.89 -11.92
CA ALA A 495 28.48 -15.31 -12.22
C ALA A 495 27.75 -16.03 -11.11
N THR A 496 27.20 -17.19 -11.40
CA THR A 496 27.12 -18.07 -10.27
C THR A 496 27.87 -19.27 -10.68
N LYS A 497 27.28 -20.21 -11.37
CA LYS A 497 27.93 -21.51 -11.49
C LYS A 497 29.05 -21.54 -12.54
N GLY A 498 29.96 -22.50 -12.40
CA GLY A 498 31.04 -22.76 -13.35
C GLY A 498 32.40 -22.74 -12.67
N GLU A 499 33.44 -23.02 -13.47
CA GLU A 499 34.82 -23.12 -12.99
C GLU A 499 35.72 -22.15 -13.76
N ALA A 500 36.60 -21.43 -13.06
CA ALA A 500 37.52 -20.50 -13.70
C ALA A 500 38.92 -20.54 -13.07
N TYR A 501 39.95 -20.70 -13.89
CA TYR A 501 41.34 -20.86 -13.44
C TYR A 501 42.24 -19.83 -14.12
N PHE A 502 42.87 -18.97 -13.32
CA PHE A 502 43.63 -17.82 -13.81
C PHE A 502 45.06 -17.86 -13.29
N ASN A 503 46.01 -18.19 -14.16
CA ASN A 503 47.44 -18.20 -13.83
C ASN A 503 48.00 -16.79 -13.98
N GLY A 504 47.89 -16.03 -12.90
CA GLY A 504 48.32 -14.64 -12.77
C GLY A 504 47.33 -13.82 -11.94
N MET A 505 47.54 -12.50 -11.90
CA MET A 505 46.71 -11.57 -11.14
C MET A 505 45.44 -11.15 -11.91
N ALA A 506 44.34 -11.00 -11.19
CA ALA A 506 43.18 -10.24 -11.67
C ALA A 506 43.26 -8.79 -11.19
N ALA A 507 42.64 -7.86 -11.93
CA ALA A 507 42.54 -6.47 -11.50
C ALA A 507 41.45 -6.27 -10.41
N GLU A 508 40.76 -5.14 -10.38
CA GLU A 508 39.83 -4.78 -9.31
C GLU A 508 38.49 -5.53 -9.36
N ARG A 509 37.79 -5.61 -8.22
CA ARG A 509 36.42 -6.16 -8.08
C ARG A 509 36.27 -7.60 -8.59
N PHE A 510 37.32 -8.40 -8.47
CA PHE A 510 37.29 -9.82 -8.77
C PHE A 510 36.18 -10.54 -7.99
N CYS A 511 35.35 -11.33 -8.66
CA CYS A 511 34.20 -12.04 -8.08
C CYS A 511 33.15 -11.14 -7.40
N VAL A 512 33.01 -9.89 -7.85
CA VAL A 512 31.92 -9.03 -7.36
C VAL A 512 30.56 -9.68 -7.64
N ARG A 513 29.68 -9.75 -6.63
CA ARG A 513 28.37 -10.45 -6.72
C ARG A 513 28.44 -11.92 -7.18
N ASN A 514 29.59 -12.61 -7.04
CA ASN A 514 29.66 -14.04 -7.31
C ASN A 514 28.63 -14.79 -6.43
N SER A 515 27.75 -15.55 -7.08
CA SER A 515 26.64 -16.25 -6.43
C SER A 515 26.79 -17.78 -6.52
N GLY A 516 27.95 -18.31 -6.92
CA GLY A 516 28.13 -19.76 -7.11
C GLY A 516 29.41 -20.28 -7.77
N ALA A 517 30.37 -19.43 -8.15
CA ALA A 517 31.46 -19.84 -9.06
C ALA A 517 32.59 -20.40 -8.24
N ARG A 518 33.30 -21.35 -8.83
CA ARG A 518 34.50 -21.93 -8.25
C ARG A 518 35.69 -21.41 -9.02
N THR A 519 36.56 -20.66 -8.36
CA THR A 519 37.69 -20.06 -9.08
C THR A 519 38.97 -20.05 -8.26
N VAL A 520 40.09 -20.11 -8.98
CA VAL A 520 41.44 -19.97 -8.45
C VAL A 520 42.17 -18.89 -9.24
N VAL A 521 42.82 -17.97 -8.53
CA VAL A 521 43.59 -16.86 -9.10
C VAL A 521 44.85 -16.64 -8.25
N GLU A 522 45.91 -16.07 -8.83
CA GLU A 522 47.22 -15.94 -8.17
C GLU A 522 47.47 -14.58 -7.51
N GLY A 523 46.53 -13.66 -7.64
CA GLY A 523 46.51 -12.37 -6.95
C GLY A 523 45.35 -11.52 -7.43
N ILE A 524 44.93 -10.53 -6.66
CA ILE A 524 43.80 -9.65 -7.03
C ILE A 524 44.01 -8.20 -6.58
N GLY A 525 43.35 -7.26 -7.27
CA GLY A 525 43.27 -5.85 -6.89
C GLY A 525 42.31 -5.56 -5.73
N ASP A 526 41.88 -4.31 -5.61
CA ASP A 526 40.96 -3.83 -4.58
C ASP A 526 39.54 -4.41 -4.77
N HIS A 527 38.75 -4.47 -3.69
CA HIS A 527 37.34 -4.87 -3.69
C HIS A 527 37.06 -6.32 -4.10
N GLY A 528 37.99 -7.24 -3.86
CA GLY A 528 37.79 -8.67 -4.10
C GLY A 528 36.63 -9.26 -3.32
N CYS A 529 35.85 -10.15 -3.94
CA CYS A 529 34.68 -10.82 -3.37
C CYS A 529 33.62 -9.87 -2.79
N GLU A 530 33.63 -8.60 -3.21
CA GLU A 530 32.64 -7.63 -2.80
C GLU A 530 31.24 -8.12 -3.20
N TYR A 531 30.28 -8.01 -2.29
CA TYR A 531 28.93 -8.47 -2.54
C TYR A 531 28.84 -9.98 -2.90
N MET A 532 29.83 -10.83 -2.63
CA MET A 532 29.68 -12.26 -2.91
C MET A 532 28.54 -12.88 -2.07
N THR A 533 27.68 -13.70 -2.69
CA THR A 533 26.52 -14.38 -2.06
C THR A 533 26.59 -15.90 -2.14
N GLY A 534 27.55 -16.45 -2.89
CA GLY A 534 27.74 -17.88 -3.04
C GLY A 534 28.99 -18.21 -3.87
N GLY A 535 29.39 -19.49 -3.87
CA GLY A 535 30.58 -19.96 -4.57
C GLY A 535 31.80 -20.14 -3.67
N THR A 536 32.92 -20.49 -4.29
CA THR A 536 34.19 -20.75 -3.61
C THR A 536 35.33 -20.09 -4.38
N VAL A 537 36.05 -19.19 -3.71
CA VAL A 537 37.14 -18.42 -4.33
C VAL A 537 38.45 -18.77 -3.63
N VAL A 538 39.49 -19.13 -4.37
CA VAL A 538 40.84 -19.37 -3.83
C VAL A 538 41.78 -18.34 -4.43
N ILE A 539 42.51 -17.61 -3.58
CA ILE A 539 43.48 -16.60 -3.98
C ILE A 539 44.86 -17.05 -3.48
N LEU A 540 45.77 -17.32 -4.41
CA LEU A 540 47.10 -17.87 -4.13
C LEU A 540 48.18 -16.79 -3.94
N GLY A 541 47.80 -15.51 -3.86
CA GLY A 541 48.73 -14.41 -3.65
C GLY A 541 48.10 -13.19 -3.01
N LYS A 542 48.66 -12.00 -3.27
CA LYS A 542 48.25 -10.75 -2.61
C LYS A 542 46.83 -10.33 -2.99
N THR A 543 46.13 -9.72 -2.03
CA THR A 543 44.83 -9.05 -2.25
C THR A 543 44.96 -7.53 -2.09
N GLY A 544 44.07 -6.79 -2.75
CA GLY A 544 43.86 -5.37 -2.47
C GLY A 544 42.98 -5.10 -1.24
N ARG A 545 42.62 -3.83 -1.04
CA ARG A 545 41.83 -3.30 0.08
C ARG A 545 40.34 -3.62 -0.04
N ASN A 546 39.63 -3.46 1.07
CA ASN A 546 38.18 -3.59 1.17
C ASN A 546 37.65 -4.95 0.65
N PHE A 547 38.45 -6.00 0.85
CA PHE A 547 38.07 -7.36 0.49
C PHE A 547 36.81 -7.79 1.26
N ALA A 548 35.91 -8.53 0.61
CA ALA A 548 34.67 -9.06 1.16
C ALA A 548 33.66 -8.01 1.66
N ALA A 549 33.77 -6.74 1.26
CA ALA A 549 32.76 -5.73 1.58
C ALA A 549 31.38 -6.14 1.03
N GLY A 550 30.35 -6.15 1.89
CA GLY A 550 29.02 -6.61 1.49
C GLY A 550 28.90 -8.12 1.18
N MET A 551 29.94 -8.92 1.43
CA MET A 551 29.90 -10.37 1.23
C MET A 551 28.95 -11.02 2.23
N SER A 552 27.85 -11.59 1.74
CA SER A 552 26.76 -12.14 2.55
C SER A 552 26.58 -13.64 2.37
N GLY A 553 27.37 -14.30 1.51
CA GLY A 553 27.38 -15.75 1.35
C GLY A 553 28.56 -16.25 0.50
N GLY A 554 28.83 -17.56 0.56
CA GLY A 554 30.00 -18.18 -0.08
C GLY A 554 31.22 -18.26 0.84
N ILE A 555 32.32 -18.81 0.32
CA ILE A 555 33.59 -18.99 1.06
C ILE A 555 34.75 -18.52 0.20
N ALA A 556 35.68 -17.77 0.79
CA ALA A 556 36.96 -17.45 0.15
C ALA A 556 38.13 -17.97 1.00
N TYR A 557 39.14 -18.54 0.34
CA TYR A 557 40.41 -18.94 0.93
C TYR A 557 41.52 -18.06 0.36
N VAL A 558 42.25 -17.37 1.24
CA VAL A 558 43.31 -16.44 0.86
C VAL A 558 44.63 -16.92 1.41
N TYR A 559 45.63 -17.11 0.55
CA TYR A 559 46.99 -17.36 0.98
C TYR A 559 47.63 -16.03 1.45
N ASP A 560 47.73 -15.85 2.77
CA ASP A 560 48.26 -14.63 3.37
C ASP A 560 49.80 -14.63 3.32
N VAL A 561 50.34 -14.22 2.17
CA VAL A 561 51.78 -14.27 1.86
C VAL A 561 52.60 -13.45 2.86
N ASP A 562 52.12 -12.27 3.23
CA ASP A 562 52.84 -11.26 4.02
C ASP A 562 52.30 -11.10 5.46
N GLY A 563 51.23 -11.82 5.83
CA GLY A 563 50.62 -11.75 7.16
C GLY A 563 49.78 -10.50 7.39
N THR A 564 49.42 -9.76 6.33
CA THR A 564 48.72 -8.46 6.45
C THR A 564 47.30 -8.47 5.88
N PHE A 565 46.80 -9.62 5.44
CA PHE A 565 45.46 -9.73 4.82
C PHE A 565 44.34 -9.19 5.72
N SER A 566 44.39 -9.43 7.03
CA SER A 566 43.37 -8.97 7.99
C SER A 566 43.11 -7.45 7.93
N ALA A 567 44.15 -6.64 7.70
CA ALA A 567 44.02 -5.18 7.61
C ALA A 567 43.37 -4.71 6.28
N ARG A 568 43.31 -5.58 5.27
CA ARG A 568 42.72 -5.30 3.95
C ARG A 568 41.29 -5.84 3.83
N CYS A 569 40.85 -6.67 4.77
CA CYS A 569 39.51 -7.25 4.81
C CYS A 569 38.50 -6.31 5.49
N ASN A 570 37.32 -6.18 4.90
CA ASN A 570 36.20 -5.48 5.51
C ASN A 570 35.39 -6.43 6.40
N ASN A 571 35.48 -6.22 7.71
CA ASN A 571 34.87 -7.11 8.71
C ASN A 571 33.42 -6.74 9.09
N GLU A 572 32.71 -5.93 8.29
CA GLU A 572 31.32 -5.52 8.56
C GLU A 572 30.35 -6.72 8.56
N LEU A 573 30.54 -7.69 7.66
CA LEU A 573 29.65 -8.86 7.53
C LEU A 573 30.37 -10.22 7.67
N VAL A 574 31.69 -10.24 7.63
CA VAL A 574 32.50 -11.47 7.62
C VAL A 574 33.42 -11.58 8.83
N ASP A 575 33.77 -12.81 9.16
CA ASP A 575 34.83 -13.14 10.10
C ASP A 575 35.95 -13.92 9.39
N LEU A 576 37.14 -13.89 9.98
CA LEU A 576 38.33 -14.57 9.50
C LEU A 576 38.63 -15.80 10.37
N TYR A 577 38.92 -16.93 9.75
CA TYR A 577 39.19 -18.20 10.41
C TYR A 577 40.45 -18.87 9.84
N HIS A 578 41.08 -19.73 10.63
CA HIS A 578 42.08 -20.67 10.11
C HIS A 578 41.39 -21.82 9.35
N VAL A 579 42.10 -22.42 8.40
CA VAL A 579 41.61 -23.58 7.63
C VAL A 579 41.93 -24.87 8.39
N GLU A 580 41.07 -25.22 9.35
CA GLU A 580 41.26 -26.38 10.24
C GLU A 580 40.26 -27.52 9.99
N GLU A 581 39.06 -27.21 9.48
CA GLU A 581 38.04 -28.23 9.19
C GLU A 581 38.44 -29.11 8.00
N GLU A 582 38.31 -30.44 8.14
CA GLU A 582 38.74 -31.42 7.13
C GLU A 582 38.10 -31.20 5.75
N ASP A 583 36.82 -30.82 5.73
CA ASP A 583 36.08 -30.48 4.50
C ASP A 583 36.66 -29.25 3.79
N ASP A 584 37.09 -28.23 4.55
CA ASP A 584 37.71 -27.03 3.99
C ASP A 584 39.10 -27.34 3.42
N VAL A 585 39.92 -28.10 4.17
CA VAL A 585 41.28 -28.50 3.75
C VAL A 585 41.22 -29.30 2.44
N THR A 586 40.29 -30.25 2.37
CA THR A 586 40.07 -31.07 1.17
C THR A 586 39.61 -30.22 -0.01
N THR A 587 38.66 -29.31 0.21
CA THR A 587 38.14 -28.41 -0.84
C THR A 587 39.24 -27.50 -1.38
N LEU A 588 40.03 -26.88 -0.49
CA LEU A 588 41.15 -26.02 -0.86
C LEU A 588 42.19 -26.77 -1.68
N LYS A 589 42.68 -27.92 -1.18
CA LYS A 589 43.69 -28.73 -1.87
C LYS A 589 43.23 -29.17 -3.26
N MET A 590 41.98 -29.62 -3.37
CA MET A 590 41.40 -30.03 -4.65
C MET A 590 41.33 -28.85 -5.64
N MET A 591 40.92 -27.66 -5.20
CA MET A 591 40.84 -26.50 -6.09
C MET A 591 42.22 -26.07 -6.61
N ILE A 592 43.25 -26.09 -5.77
CA ILE A 592 44.64 -25.79 -6.18
C ILE A 592 45.15 -26.85 -7.15
N GLU A 593 44.81 -28.13 -6.94
CA GLU A 593 45.18 -29.22 -7.86
C GLU A 593 44.49 -29.04 -9.23
N GLN A 594 43.22 -28.64 -9.27
CA GLN A 594 42.54 -28.31 -10.53
C GLN A 594 43.17 -27.10 -11.23
N HIS A 595 43.58 -26.09 -10.46
CA HIS A 595 44.31 -24.93 -11.00
C HIS A 595 45.64 -25.35 -11.64
N ARG A 596 46.43 -26.19 -10.95
CA ARG A 596 47.68 -26.77 -11.47
C ARG A 596 47.43 -27.60 -12.73
N LEU A 597 46.39 -28.44 -12.74
CA LEU A 597 46.03 -29.29 -13.87
C LEU A 597 45.70 -28.47 -15.12
N HIS A 598 44.91 -27.41 -14.97
CA HIS A 598 44.41 -26.63 -16.10
C HIS A 598 45.38 -25.55 -16.59
N THR A 599 46.22 -25.00 -15.71
CA THR A 599 47.10 -23.87 -16.05
C THR A 599 48.58 -24.21 -16.07
N GLU A 600 48.97 -25.37 -15.53
CA GLU A 600 50.37 -25.74 -15.26
C GLU A 600 51.13 -24.71 -14.40
N SER A 601 50.41 -23.98 -13.54
CA SER A 601 50.98 -22.98 -12.64
C SER A 601 52.12 -23.53 -11.78
N VAL A 602 53.26 -22.82 -11.82
CA VAL A 602 54.44 -23.10 -10.99
C VAL A 602 54.12 -22.83 -9.52
N LEU A 603 53.45 -21.71 -9.21
CA LEU A 603 53.05 -21.34 -7.86
C LEU A 603 52.12 -22.40 -7.25
N ALA A 604 51.12 -22.88 -8.01
CA ALA A 604 50.21 -23.92 -7.53
C ALA A 604 50.95 -25.22 -7.22
N LYS A 605 51.87 -25.63 -8.10
CA LYS A 605 52.73 -26.81 -7.90
C LYS A 605 53.58 -26.68 -6.64
N ASP A 606 54.16 -25.51 -6.42
CA ASP A 606 54.99 -25.23 -5.24
C ASP A 606 54.15 -25.25 -3.95
N ILE A 607 52.96 -24.64 -3.95
CA ILE A 607 52.03 -24.66 -2.82
C ILE A 607 51.62 -26.10 -2.50
N LEU A 608 51.27 -26.90 -3.50
CA LEU A 608 50.86 -28.30 -3.31
C LEU A 608 52.00 -29.17 -2.76
N SER A 609 53.23 -28.94 -3.19
CA SER A 609 54.40 -29.66 -2.68
C SER A 609 54.71 -29.39 -1.20
N LYS A 610 54.27 -28.22 -0.69
CA LYS A 610 54.48 -27.75 0.69
C LYS A 610 53.17 -27.55 1.43
N PHE A 611 52.09 -28.21 0.99
CA PHE A 611 50.72 -27.87 1.39
C PHE A 611 50.54 -27.89 2.91
N ASP A 612 50.99 -28.96 3.57
CA ASP A 612 50.83 -29.11 5.03
C ASP A 612 51.59 -28.04 5.82
N THR A 613 52.70 -27.52 5.27
CA THR A 613 53.49 -26.45 5.90
C THR A 613 52.91 -25.05 5.63
N LEU A 614 52.25 -24.87 4.48
CA LEU A 614 51.66 -23.58 4.08
C LEU A 614 50.20 -23.43 4.51
N LEU A 615 49.51 -24.52 4.86
CA LEU A 615 48.12 -24.52 5.30
C LEU A 615 47.83 -23.49 6.42
N PRO A 616 48.68 -23.32 7.46
CA PRO A 616 48.45 -22.32 8.51
C PRO A 616 48.44 -20.87 8.01
N LYS A 617 48.98 -20.59 6.82
CA LYS A 617 48.98 -19.26 6.19
C LYS A 617 47.73 -18.99 5.34
N PHE A 618 46.86 -19.98 5.16
CA PHE A 618 45.57 -19.75 4.52
C PHE A 618 44.56 -19.20 5.52
N VAL A 619 43.86 -18.15 5.11
CA VAL A 619 42.76 -17.54 5.85
C VAL A 619 41.46 -17.88 5.15
N LYS A 620 40.50 -18.42 5.90
CA LYS A 620 39.11 -18.62 5.48
C LYS A 620 38.30 -17.37 5.82
N VAL A 621 37.67 -16.78 4.82
CA VAL A 621 36.73 -15.67 4.98
C VAL A 621 35.30 -16.21 4.92
N TYR A 622 34.52 -15.97 5.96
CA TYR A 622 33.21 -16.60 6.14
C TYR A 622 32.16 -15.62 6.69
N PRO A 623 31.06 -15.33 5.96
CA PRO A 623 30.03 -14.39 6.41
C PRO A 623 29.22 -14.88 7.62
N ARG A 624 28.99 -14.00 8.59
CA ARG A 624 28.33 -14.31 9.89
C ARG A 624 26.91 -14.84 9.72
N ASP A 625 26.07 -14.13 8.97
CA ASP A 625 24.68 -14.53 8.75
C ASP A 625 24.59 -15.85 7.96
N TYR A 626 25.48 -16.04 6.99
CA TYR A 626 25.55 -17.28 6.21
C TYR A 626 25.94 -18.47 7.08
N LYS A 627 26.95 -18.30 7.95
CA LYS A 627 27.38 -19.30 8.94
C LYS A 627 26.23 -19.67 9.87
N ARG A 628 25.55 -18.66 10.47
CA ARG A 628 24.40 -18.87 11.36
C ARG A 628 23.31 -19.73 10.69
N VAL A 629 22.92 -19.36 9.46
CA VAL A 629 21.87 -20.08 8.73
C VAL A 629 22.31 -21.51 8.39
N LEU A 630 23.57 -21.73 7.98
CA LEU A 630 24.07 -23.09 7.70
C LEU A 630 24.11 -23.97 8.94
N GLU A 631 24.46 -23.41 10.11
CA GLU A 631 24.43 -24.09 11.40
C GLU A 631 23.00 -24.44 11.82
N GLU A 632 22.05 -23.50 11.69
CA GLU A 632 20.62 -23.73 11.91
C GLU A 632 20.09 -24.86 11.00
N MET A 633 20.40 -24.83 9.70
CA MET A 633 20.01 -25.87 8.75
C MET A 633 20.65 -27.24 9.07
N LYS A 634 21.91 -27.27 9.53
CA LYS A 634 22.57 -28.50 10.00
C LYS A 634 21.87 -29.05 11.24
N ALA A 635 21.52 -28.19 12.19
CA ALA A 635 20.80 -28.56 13.41
C ALA A 635 19.37 -29.07 13.11
N GLU A 636 18.62 -28.41 12.22
CA GLU A 636 17.31 -28.87 11.76
C GLU A 636 17.38 -30.23 11.06
N LYS A 637 18.36 -30.43 10.17
CA LYS A 637 18.60 -31.74 9.52
C LYS A 637 19.02 -32.82 10.52
N ALA A 638 19.76 -32.48 11.56
CA ALA A 638 20.13 -33.41 12.64
C ALA A 638 18.92 -33.77 13.51
N ALA A 639 18.03 -32.81 13.78
CA ALA A 639 16.77 -33.02 14.50
C ALA A 639 15.72 -33.80 13.68
N ALA A 640 15.78 -33.73 12.35
CA ALA A 640 14.84 -34.38 11.42
C ALA A 640 15.21 -35.83 11.02
N ARG A 641 16.16 -36.52 11.70
CA ARG A 641 16.43 -37.94 11.44
C ARG A 641 15.26 -38.83 11.90
N PRO A 642 14.83 -39.83 11.10
CA PRO A 642 13.54 -40.50 11.30
C PRO A 642 13.60 -41.60 12.38
N THR A 643 12.67 -41.58 13.32
CA THR A 643 12.21 -42.79 14.02
C THR A 643 11.56 -43.73 13.00
N LYS A 644 12.16 -44.90 12.79
CA LYS A 644 11.60 -45.99 11.98
C LYS A 644 10.26 -46.44 12.56
N GLU A 645 9.23 -46.54 11.71
CA GLU A 645 8.25 -47.64 11.70
C GLU A 645 7.34 -47.58 10.43
N PRO A 646 6.59 -48.64 10.08
CA PRO A 646 6.80 -49.37 8.83
C PRO A 646 5.81 -49.04 7.69
N LYS A 647 6.18 -49.51 6.49
CA LYS A 647 5.39 -49.48 5.26
C LYS A 647 4.02 -50.15 5.44
N VAL A 648 2.94 -49.47 5.04
CA VAL A 648 1.67 -50.09 4.65
C VAL A 648 1.19 -49.49 3.32
N ALA A 649 0.62 -50.37 2.51
CA ALA A 649 0.35 -50.26 1.10
C ALA A 649 -0.83 -49.34 0.70
N ASN A 650 -0.88 -49.08 -0.61
CA ASN A 650 -1.91 -48.42 -1.40
C ASN A 650 -3.37 -48.67 -0.95
N GLY A 651 -4.19 -47.61 -1.04
CA GLY A 651 -5.60 -47.75 -1.41
C GLY A 651 -6.59 -46.81 -0.72
N VAL A 652 -7.30 -46.05 -1.56
CA VAL A 652 -8.74 -45.74 -1.46
C VAL A 652 -9.20 -44.38 -0.87
N SER A 653 -9.91 -43.67 -1.76
CA SER A 653 -11.07 -42.77 -1.58
C SER A 653 -10.89 -41.43 -0.86
N VAL A 654 -10.74 -40.38 -1.68
CA VAL A 654 -11.11 -39.01 -1.34
C VAL A 654 -12.64 -38.96 -1.20
N THR A 655 -13.13 -39.06 0.04
CA THR A 655 -14.52 -38.76 0.35
C THR A 655 -14.60 -37.32 0.84
N THR A 656 -15.04 -36.43 -0.03
CA THR A 656 -15.40 -35.04 0.27
C THR A 656 -16.50 -34.98 1.33
N LYS A 657 -16.14 -34.72 2.60
CA LYS A 657 -17.08 -34.21 3.60
C LYS A 657 -17.12 -32.69 3.50
N LYS A 658 -18.24 -32.19 2.96
CA LYS A 658 -18.70 -30.80 3.13
C LYS A 658 -18.77 -30.52 4.64
N ILE A 659 -17.92 -29.61 5.13
CA ILE A 659 -18.04 -29.04 6.47
C ILE A 659 -18.91 -27.79 6.34
N GLN A 660 -20.12 -27.88 6.90
CA GLN A 660 -21.01 -26.74 7.11
C GLN A 660 -20.45 -25.86 8.25
N THR A 661 -20.41 -24.56 7.94
CA THR A 661 -20.44 -23.37 8.80
C THR A 661 -20.65 -23.56 10.31
N GLU A 662 -19.61 -23.21 11.08
CA GLU A 662 -19.61 -22.24 12.20
C GLU A 662 -18.16 -22.06 12.68
N LYS A 663 -17.47 -20.97 12.29
CA LYS A 663 -16.12 -20.65 12.78
C LYS A 663 -16.25 -19.99 14.16
N SER A 664 -16.14 -20.76 15.24
CA SER A 664 -15.68 -20.19 16.50
C SER A 664 -14.17 -19.92 16.36
N SER A 665 -13.75 -18.67 16.58
CA SER A 665 -12.35 -18.26 16.44
C SER A 665 -11.52 -18.86 17.58
N SER A 666 -10.47 -19.61 17.24
CA SER A 666 -9.45 -20.12 18.18
C SER A 666 -8.40 -19.08 18.59
N ARG A 667 -8.50 -17.82 18.10
CA ARG A 667 -7.51 -16.77 18.35
C ARG A 667 -7.79 -16.01 19.65
N PRO A 668 -6.76 -15.65 20.44
CA PRO A 668 -6.96 -14.92 21.70
C PRO A 668 -7.40 -13.47 21.45
N THR A 669 -8.25 -12.94 22.33
CA THR A 669 -8.69 -11.53 22.32
C THR A 669 -7.91 -10.64 23.30
N ARG A 670 -7.20 -11.25 24.27
CA ARG A 670 -6.46 -10.58 25.34
C ARG A 670 -5.11 -11.27 25.58
N VAL A 671 -4.02 -10.52 25.50
CA VAL A 671 -2.64 -10.98 25.71
C VAL A 671 -1.87 -9.89 26.48
N ALA A 672 -1.04 -10.28 27.47
CA ALA A 672 -0.34 -9.34 28.34
C ALA A 672 0.67 -8.43 27.60
N ASN A 673 1.29 -8.95 26.54
CA ASN A 673 2.22 -8.23 25.68
C ASN A 673 1.93 -8.59 24.22
N ALA A 674 0.85 -8.03 23.67
CA ALA A 674 0.51 -8.28 22.28
C ALA A 674 1.66 -7.80 21.38
N LYS A 675 1.94 -8.52 20.29
CA LYS A 675 2.86 -8.07 19.26
C LYS A 675 2.06 -7.40 18.16
N LYS A 676 2.32 -6.13 17.89
CA LYS A 676 1.64 -5.42 16.80
C LYS A 676 1.93 -6.00 15.42
N TYR A 677 3.16 -6.47 15.20
CA TYR A 677 3.51 -7.12 13.94
C TYR A 677 2.60 -8.33 13.69
N ARG A 678 1.78 -8.24 12.63
CA ARG A 678 0.72 -9.21 12.28
C ARG A 678 -0.38 -9.40 13.33
N GLY A 679 -0.59 -8.45 14.25
CA GLY A 679 -1.61 -8.56 15.28
C GLY A 679 -3.03 -8.79 14.74
N PHE A 680 -3.34 -8.24 13.57
CA PHE A 680 -4.62 -8.47 12.87
C PHE A 680 -4.82 -9.91 12.35
N VAL A 681 -3.75 -10.68 12.21
CA VAL A 681 -3.79 -12.11 11.89
C VAL A 681 -3.85 -12.93 13.17
N THR A 682 -3.09 -12.54 14.20
CA THR A 682 -2.93 -13.32 15.43
C THR A 682 -4.10 -13.17 16.40
N TYR A 683 -4.76 -12.01 16.46
CA TYR A 683 -5.74 -11.68 17.49
C TYR A 683 -7.15 -11.48 16.95
N GLU A 684 -8.13 -12.00 17.69
CA GLU A 684 -9.54 -11.80 17.38
C GLU A 684 -10.05 -10.46 17.91
N ARG A 685 -11.07 -9.90 17.24
CA ARG A 685 -11.72 -8.68 17.72
C ARG A 685 -12.49 -8.95 19.00
N GLU A 686 -12.33 -8.06 19.96
CA GLU A 686 -13.25 -7.90 21.08
C GLU A 686 -13.73 -6.43 21.08
N GLY A 687 -15.04 -6.27 20.90
CA GLY A 687 -15.70 -4.96 20.78
C GLY A 687 -16.11 -4.37 22.12
N VAL A 688 -17.05 -3.42 22.11
CA VAL A 688 -17.67 -2.91 23.33
C VAL A 688 -18.39 -4.06 24.04
N SER A 689 -17.99 -4.35 25.27
CA SER A 689 -18.71 -5.26 26.15
C SER A 689 -19.88 -4.52 26.80
N TYR A 690 -21.01 -5.19 26.94
CA TYR A 690 -22.17 -4.66 27.64
C TYR A 690 -22.47 -5.48 28.89
N ARG A 691 -23.03 -4.83 29.92
CA ARG A 691 -23.58 -5.50 31.11
C ARG A 691 -24.70 -6.47 30.71
N ASP A 692 -24.93 -7.50 31.53
CA ASP A 692 -25.98 -8.48 31.27
C ASP A 692 -27.34 -7.78 31.11
N PRO A 693 -28.14 -8.08 30.07
CA PRO A 693 -29.44 -7.45 29.86
C PRO A 693 -30.39 -7.57 31.05
N ASN A 694 -30.36 -8.67 31.82
CA ASN A 694 -31.23 -8.87 32.99
C ASN A 694 -30.81 -8.01 34.19
N GLU A 695 -29.55 -7.60 34.25
CA GLU A 695 -29.04 -6.71 35.30
C GLU A 695 -29.28 -5.25 34.92
N ARG A 696 -28.86 -4.84 33.72
CA ARG A 696 -28.88 -3.43 33.30
C ARG A 696 -30.28 -2.84 33.11
N VAL A 697 -31.34 -3.66 33.01
CA VAL A 697 -32.73 -3.18 32.97
C VAL A 697 -33.27 -2.76 34.34
N LYS A 698 -32.53 -3.03 35.42
CA LYS A 698 -32.92 -2.68 36.80
C LYS A 698 -32.44 -1.30 37.25
N ASP A 699 -31.53 -0.69 36.49
CA ASP A 699 -30.91 0.60 36.80
C ASP A 699 -30.77 1.49 35.55
N TRP A 700 -30.29 2.72 35.77
CA TRP A 700 -30.06 3.72 34.72
C TRP A 700 -28.58 4.00 34.45
N ASN A 701 -27.67 3.17 35.00
CA ASN A 701 -26.23 3.31 34.78
C ASN A 701 -25.87 2.93 33.33
N GLU A 702 -24.67 3.30 32.89
CA GLU A 702 -24.21 3.02 31.53
C GLU A 702 -24.31 1.52 31.19
N VAL A 703 -24.79 1.20 29.98
CA VAL A 703 -24.94 -0.19 29.54
C VAL A 703 -23.61 -0.82 29.13
N ALA A 704 -22.66 0.00 28.67
CA ALA A 704 -21.33 -0.43 28.29
C ALA A 704 -20.49 -0.69 29.55
N ILE A 705 -19.67 -1.74 29.52
CA ILE A 705 -18.66 -1.98 30.55
C ILE A 705 -17.45 -1.11 30.21
N GLU A 706 -17.02 -0.32 31.18
CA GLU A 706 -15.80 0.48 31.04
C GLU A 706 -14.61 -0.42 30.75
N SER A 707 -13.88 -0.09 29.68
CA SER A 707 -12.70 -0.84 29.27
C SER A 707 -11.49 -0.29 30.02
N VAL A 708 -10.98 -1.07 30.97
CA VAL A 708 -9.82 -0.66 31.76
C VAL A 708 -8.53 -0.83 30.93
N PRO A 709 -7.62 0.14 30.96
CA PRO A 709 -6.25 0.01 30.48
C PRO A 709 -5.61 -1.32 30.91
N GLY A 710 -5.13 -2.10 29.94
CA GLY A 710 -4.59 -3.42 30.22
C GLY A 710 -4.47 -4.32 28.98
N PRO A 711 -4.40 -5.65 29.17
CA PRO A 711 -4.18 -6.61 28.09
C PRO A 711 -5.16 -6.50 26.93
N LEU A 712 -6.43 -6.18 27.21
CA LEU A 712 -7.46 -6.05 26.19
C LEU A 712 -7.14 -4.91 25.21
N LEU A 713 -6.97 -3.68 25.71
CA LEU A 713 -6.74 -2.51 24.86
C LEU A 713 -5.36 -2.57 24.18
N ASN A 714 -4.36 -3.14 24.84
CA ASN A 714 -3.06 -3.43 24.22
C ASN A 714 -3.20 -4.42 23.04
N THR A 715 -4.03 -5.47 23.18
CA THR A 715 -4.27 -6.47 22.13
C THR A 715 -5.12 -5.91 20.99
N GLN A 716 -6.18 -5.16 21.30
CA GLN A 716 -7.07 -4.62 20.28
C GLN A 716 -6.41 -3.50 19.47
N SER A 717 -5.58 -2.65 20.10
CA SER A 717 -4.77 -1.65 19.39
C SER A 717 -3.70 -2.29 18.49
N ALA A 718 -3.12 -3.43 18.90
CA ALA A 718 -2.17 -4.21 18.10
C ALA A 718 -2.77 -4.78 16.79
N ARG A 719 -4.10 -4.83 16.66
CA ARG A 719 -4.79 -5.22 15.42
C ARG A 719 -4.75 -4.12 14.36
N CYS A 720 -4.39 -2.88 14.70
CA CYS A 720 -4.23 -1.82 13.73
C CYS A 720 -3.11 -2.16 12.73
N MET A 721 -3.41 -2.03 11.44
CA MET A 721 -2.48 -2.35 10.35
C MET A 721 -1.48 -1.23 10.02
N ASP A 722 -1.62 -0.05 10.63
CA ASP A 722 -0.86 1.16 10.27
C ASP A 722 -0.91 1.45 8.76
N CYS A 723 -2.13 1.56 8.26
CA CYS A 723 -2.40 1.68 6.82
C CYS A 723 -1.75 2.95 6.26
N GLY A 724 -1.07 2.82 5.11
CA GLY A 724 -0.49 3.97 4.41
C GLY A 724 -1.53 4.99 3.92
N THR A 725 -2.79 4.56 3.76
CA THR A 725 -3.95 5.44 3.54
C THR A 725 -5.03 5.07 4.58
N PRO A 726 -5.06 5.71 5.75
CA PRO A 726 -5.94 5.27 6.83
C PRO A 726 -7.37 5.80 6.69
N PHE A 727 -8.23 5.13 5.90
CA PHE A 727 -9.63 5.52 5.70
C PHE A 727 -10.47 5.72 6.99
N CYS A 728 -10.00 5.23 8.14
CA CYS A 728 -10.63 5.53 9.42
C CYS A 728 -10.56 7.02 9.82
N HIS A 729 -9.59 7.78 9.31
CA HIS A 729 -9.38 9.21 9.62
C HIS A 729 -9.78 10.18 8.48
N GLN A 730 -10.19 9.68 7.30
CA GLN A 730 -10.39 10.55 6.14
C GLN A 730 -11.76 11.24 6.22
N GLU A 731 -11.83 12.50 5.79
CA GLU A 731 -13.07 13.29 5.78
C GLU A 731 -13.63 13.43 4.36
N SER A 732 -12.75 13.52 3.36
CA SER A 732 -13.02 13.94 1.98
C SER A 732 -13.85 12.98 1.13
N SER A 733 -14.17 11.77 1.61
CA SER A 733 -14.93 10.76 0.87
C SER A 733 -16.28 10.40 1.51
N GLY A 734 -16.72 11.15 2.53
CA GLY A 734 -17.96 10.84 3.26
C GLY A 734 -17.91 9.51 4.03
N ALA A 735 -16.69 9.02 4.28
CA ALA A 735 -16.36 7.75 4.93
C ALA A 735 -15.22 8.00 5.93
N GLY A 736 -15.27 7.39 7.12
CA GLY A 736 -14.29 7.63 8.19
C GLY A 736 -14.81 8.47 9.35
N CYS A 737 -13.91 8.99 10.18
CA CYS A 737 -14.24 9.90 11.28
C CYS A 737 -14.43 11.33 10.75
N PRO A 738 -15.61 11.97 10.91
CA PRO A 738 -15.82 13.35 10.47
C PRO A 738 -14.89 14.38 11.12
N LEU A 739 -14.41 14.11 12.35
CA LEU A 739 -13.44 15.00 13.03
C LEU A 739 -12.00 14.84 12.52
N GLY A 740 -11.73 13.87 11.64
CA GLY A 740 -10.37 13.58 11.20
C GLY A 740 -9.46 13.02 12.30
N ASN A 741 -10.02 12.35 13.31
CA ASN A 741 -9.23 11.81 14.43
C ASN A 741 -8.03 10.99 13.96
N LYS A 742 -6.85 11.25 14.55
CA LYS A 742 -5.57 10.60 14.24
C LYS A 742 -5.48 9.17 14.82
N ILE A 743 -6.40 8.32 14.38
CA ILE A 743 -6.66 6.98 14.93
C ILE A 743 -5.43 6.06 14.92
N PRO A 744 -4.66 5.94 13.82
CA PRO A 744 -3.46 5.11 13.84
C PRO A 744 -2.43 5.55 14.89
N GLU A 745 -2.29 6.86 15.12
CA GLU A 745 -1.32 7.41 16.08
C GLU A 745 -1.71 7.09 17.51
N PHE A 746 -2.95 7.40 17.93
CA PHE A 746 -3.36 7.08 19.29
C PHE A 746 -3.45 5.56 19.54
N ASN A 747 -3.76 4.74 18.52
CA ASN A 747 -3.72 3.28 18.65
C ASN A 747 -2.29 2.80 18.89
N GLU A 748 -1.30 3.35 18.19
CA GLU A 748 0.11 3.02 18.43
C GLU A 748 0.54 3.43 19.84
N LEU A 749 0.16 4.63 20.30
CA LEU A 749 0.50 5.11 21.63
C LEU A 749 -0.15 4.25 22.73
N VAL A 750 -1.41 3.84 22.57
CA VAL A 750 -2.08 2.90 23.47
C VAL A 750 -1.38 1.54 23.46
N HIS A 751 -0.98 1.03 22.30
CA HIS A 751 -0.21 -0.21 22.19
C HIS A 751 1.13 -0.12 22.95
N GLN A 752 1.80 1.02 22.88
CA GLN A 752 3.05 1.30 23.61
C GLN A 752 2.83 1.67 25.09
N ASN A 753 1.59 1.61 25.60
CA ASN A 753 1.21 2.01 26.96
C ASN A 753 1.48 3.50 27.28
N ARG A 754 1.52 4.37 26.26
CA ARG A 754 1.77 5.82 26.34
C ARG A 754 0.46 6.62 26.34
N TRP A 755 -0.33 6.43 27.40
CA TRP A 755 -1.71 6.94 27.49
C TRP A 755 -1.84 8.47 27.47
N ARG A 756 -0.92 9.20 28.12
CA ARG A 756 -0.97 10.66 28.15
C ARG A 756 -0.82 11.25 26.75
N GLU A 757 0.14 10.73 25.99
CA GLU A 757 0.38 11.18 24.62
C GLU A 757 -0.76 10.76 23.68
N ALA A 758 -1.38 9.59 23.92
CA ALA A 758 -2.57 9.17 23.20
C ALA A 758 -3.74 10.15 23.42
N LEU A 759 -3.91 10.64 24.66
CA LEU A 759 -4.89 11.67 25.00
C LEU A 759 -4.58 12.98 24.29
N ASP A 760 -3.34 13.45 24.33
CA ASP A 760 -2.94 14.71 23.68
C ASP A 760 -3.19 14.63 22.16
N ARG A 761 -2.86 13.51 21.51
CA ARG A 761 -3.17 13.27 20.08
C ARG A 761 -4.68 13.24 19.78
N LEU A 762 -5.48 12.68 20.67
CA LEU A 762 -6.94 12.59 20.50
C LEU A 762 -7.62 13.95 20.65
N LEU A 763 -7.15 14.78 21.58
CA LEU A 763 -7.72 16.11 21.86
C LEU A 763 -7.37 17.18 20.80
N GLU A 764 -6.37 16.94 19.95
CA GLU A 764 -6.05 17.82 18.82
C GLU A 764 -7.25 17.97 17.87
N THR A 765 -7.96 16.87 17.63
CA THR A 765 -9.05 16.81 16.64
C THR A 765 -10.43 16.72 17.28
N ASN A 766 -10.55 16.18 18.50
CA ASN A 766 -11.85 15.97 19.15
C ASN A 766 -11.98 16.75 20.46
N ASN A 767 -12.99 17.62 20.54
CA ASN A 767 -13.31 18.38 21.74
C ASN A 767 -13.84 17.48 22.87
N PHE A 768 -14.66 16.48 22.51
CA PHE A 768 -15.44 15.68 23.46
C PHE A 768 -15.33 14.17 23.17
N PRO A 769 -14.13 13.56 23.31
CA PRO A 769 -13.99 12.11 23.11
C PRO A 769 -14.89 11.27 24.01
N GLU A 770 -15.26 11.79 25.18
CA GLU A 770 -16.18 11.12 26.10
C GLU A 770 -17.62 11.06 25.57
N PHE A 771 -18.01 11.97 24.67
CA PHE A 771 -19.31 11.92 23.99
C PHE A 771 -19.22 10.95 22.82
N THR A 772 -18.25 11.13 21.92
CA THR A 772 -18.10 10.29 20.71
C THR A 772 -17.82 8.84 21.07
N GLY A 773 -16.98 8.56 22.07
CA GLY A 773 -16.69 7.21 22.57
C GLY A 773 -17.92 6.45 23.08
N ARG A 774 -18.98 7.16 23.49
CA ARG A 774 -20.23 6.56 24.03
C ARG A 774 -21.34 6.51 22.99
N VAL A 775 -21.66 7.64 22.35
CA VAL A 775 -22.86 7.76 21.49
C VAL A 775 -22.57 7.66 20.00
N CYS A 776 -21.33 7.87 19.56
CA CYS A 776 -21.03 7.77 18.13
C CYS A 776 -21.24 6.32 17.67
N PRO A 777 -21.84 6.08 16.49
CA PRO A 777 -21.90 4.75 15.91
C PRO A 777 -20.53 4.26 15.39
N ALA A 778 -19.48 5.08 15.48
CA ALA A 778 -18.11 4.78 15.03
C ALA A 778 -17.97 4.55 13.52
N PRO A 779 -18.26 5.57 12.68
CA PRO A 779 -18.05 5.50 11.23
C PRO A 779 -16.61 5.15 10.85
N CYS A 780 -15.64 5.51 11.69
CA CYS A 780 -14.24 5.11 11.57
C CYS A 780 -14.01 3.59 11.56
N GLU A 781 -14.79 2.80 12.32
CA GLU A 781 -14.71 1.34 12.30
C GLU A 781 -15.31 0.77 11.01
N GLY A 782 -16.41 1.37 10.53
CA GLY A 782 -17.05 1.00 9.26
C GLY A 782 -16.15 1.21 8.04
N SER A 783 -15.28 2.22 8.10
CA SER A 783 -14.30 2.57 7.06
C SER A 783 -12.89 2.04 7.36
N CYS A 784 -12.69 1.27 8.42
CA CYS A 784 -11.40 0.67 8.72
C CYS A 784 -10.97 -0.26 7.57
N VAL A 785 -9.74 -0.09 7.08
CA VAL A 785 -9.17 -0.91 5.99
C VAL A 785 -9.10 -2.39 6.35
N LEU A 786 -8.90 -2.70 7.64
CA LEU A 786 -8.93 -4.09 8.12
C LEU A 786 -10.28 -4.74 7.83
N GLY A 787 -11.36 -3.96 7.87
CA GLY A 787 -12.74 -4.33 7.56
C GLY A 787 -12.96 -4.96 6.17
N ILE A 788 -11.98 -4.84 5.26
CA ILE A 788 -12.01 -5.49 3.94
C ILE A 788 -11.74 -6.99 4.05
N ILE A 789 -10.86 -7.41 4.96
CA ILE A 789 -10.38 -8.80 5.05
C ILE A 789 -10.67 -9.46 6.41
N GLU A 790 -11.04 -8.70 7.42
CA GLU A 790 -11.26 -9.16 8.80
C GLU A 790 -12.11 -8.13 9.57
N ASN A 791 -12.59 -8.49 10.77
CA ASN A 791 -13.27 -7.54 11.67
C ASN A 791 -12.44 -6.27 11.93
N PRO A 792 -13.04 -5.06 11.94
CA PRO A 792 -12.31 -3.81 12.13
C PRO A 792 -11.66 -3.70 13.52
N VAL A 793 -10.76 -2.73 13.68
CA VAL A 793 -10.20 -2.37 15.00
C VAL A 793 -11.31 -1.79 15.88
N SER A 794 -11.33 -2.08 17.18
CA SER A 794 -12.29 -1.53 18.15
C SER A 794 -11.92 -0.10 18.58
N ILE A 795 -11.94 0.81 17.60
CA ILE A 795 -11.55 2.21 17.74
C ILE A 795 -12.40 2.93 18.79
N LYS A 796 -13.71 2.68 18.81
CA LYS A 796 -14.63 3.34 19.74
C LYS A 796 -14.28 3.06 21.20
N SER A 797 -13.99 1.80 21.53
CA SER A 797 -13.61 1.39 22.88
C SER A 797 -12.28 2.01 23.30
N ILE A 798 -11.31 2.06 22.38
CA ILE A 798 -10.00 2.66 22.63
C ILE A 798 -10.13 4.17 22.88
N GLU A 799 -10.90 4.89 22.06
CA GLU A 799 -11.19 6.32 22.23
C GLU A 799 -11.79 6.63 23.61
N CYS A 800 -12.83 5.89 24.02
CA CYS A 800 -13.48 6.07 25.32
C CYS A 800 -12.50 5.83 26.48
N SER A 801 -11.69 4.79 26.38
CA SER A 801 -10.73 4.42 27.45
C SER A 801 -9.62 5.46 27.62
N ILE A 802 -9.18 6.10 26.53
CA ILE A 802 -8.16 7.16 26.59
C ILE A 802 -8.67 8.35 27.41
N ILE A 803 -9.89 8.81 27.13
CA ILE A 803 -10.45 9.99 27.81
C ILE A 803 -10.86 9.68 29.25
N ASP A 804 -11.42 8.50 29.52
CA ASP A 804 -11.81 8.12 30.87
C ASP A 804 -10.57 8.02 31.78
N LYS A 805 -9.49 7.37 31.30
CA LYS A 805 -8.17 7.41 31.96
C LYS A 805 -7.64 8.84 32.13
N GLY A 806 -7.81 9.69 31.12
CA GLY A 806 -7.38 11.09 31.18
C GLY A 806 -8.04 11.88 32.32
N PHE A 807 -9.31 11.60 32.62
CA PHE A 807 -9.97 12.19 33.78
C PHE A 807 -9.56 11.52 35.09
N GLU A 808 -9.46 10.19 35.12
CA GLU A 808 -9.02 9.42 36.30
C GLU A 808 -7.64 9.87 36.81
N GLU A 809 -6.69 10.06 35.90
CA GLU A 809 -5.31 10.47 36.20
C GLU A 809 -5.15 12.00 36.41
N GLY A 810 -6.25 12.77 36.33
CA GLY A 810 -6.21 14.23 36.50
C GLY A 810 -5.50 14.98 35.37
N TRP A 811 -5.44 14.41 34.17
CA TRP A 811 -4.78 15.02 33.00
C TRP A 811 -5.64 16.06 32.27
N MET A 812 -6.95 15.90 32.40
CA MET A 812 -7.96 16.85 31.91
C MET A 812 -8.13 18.00 32.90
N VAL A 813 -7.24 18.99 32.80
CA VAL A 813 -7.26 20.22 33.60
C VAL A 813 -7.75 21.41 32.78
N PRO A 814 -8.39 22.44 33.39
CA PRO A 814 -8.80 23.66 32.69
C PRO A 814 -7.63 24.36 32.02
N ARG A 815 -7.80 24.77 30.75
CA ARG A 815 -6.83 25.53 29.96
C ARG A 815 -7.42 26.88 29.48
N PRO A 816 -7.59 27.87 30.36
CA PRO A 816 -8.05 29.19 29.94
C PRO A 816 -7.04 29.84 28.97
N PRO A 817 -7.50 30.67 28.01
CA PRO A 817 -6.62 31.32 27.05
C PRO A 817 -5.68 32.31 27.74
N LEU A 818 -4.44 32.38 27.27
CA LEU A 818 -3.41 33.28 27.83
C LEU A 818 -3.70 34.75 27.57
N GLN A 819 -4.37 35.06 26.47
CA GLN A 819 -4.75 36.42 26.08
C GLN A 819 -6.20 36.46 25.62
N ARG A 820 -6.89 37.58 25.89
CA ARG A 820 -8.26 37.80 25.46
C ARG A 820 -8.29 38.81 24.31
N THR A 821 -9.03 38.50 23.25
CA THR A 821 -9.17 39.37 22.06
C THR A 821 -10.12 40.55 22.29
N GLY A 822 -10.91 40.54 23.37
CA GLY A 822 -11.95 41.53 23.64
C GLY A 822 -13.24 41.34 22.84
N LYS A 823 -13.25 40.48 21.81
CA LYS A 823 -14.45 40.18 21.03
C LYS A 823 -15.41 39.28 21.82
N LYS A 824 -16.71 39.54 21.69
CA LYS A 824 -17.80 38.79 22.34
C LYS A 824 -18.60 38.00 21.32
N ILE A 825 -18.87 36.73 21.60
CA ILE A 825 -19.66 35.85 20.74
C ILE A 825 -20.80 35.22 21.54
N ALA A 826 -22.00 35.28 20.97
CA ALA A 826 -23.16 34.56 21.48
C ALA A 826 -23.39 33.26 20.68
N ILE A 827 -23.63 32.16 21.39
CA ILE A 827 -23.96 30.87 20.78
C ILE A 827 -25.34 30.44 21.26
N VAL A 828 -26.25 30.21 20.33
CA VAL A 828 -27.63 29.81 20.63
C VAL A 828 -27.77 28.29 20.52
N GLY A 829 -27.90 27.62 21.66
CA GLY A 829 -28.01 26.17 21.80
C GLY A 829 -26.75 25.54 22.38
N SER A 830 -26.91 24.67 23.39
CA SER A 830 -25.78 24.00 24.06
C SER A 830 -25.58 22.53 23.65
N GLY A 831 -26.08 22.14 22.47
CA GLY A 831 -25.78 20.84 21.89
C GLY A 831 -24.29 20.70 21.52
N PRO A 832 -23.85 19.52 21.02
CA PRO A 832 -22.46 19.27 20.69
C PRO A 832 -21.82 20.30 19.74
N ALA A 833 -22.57 20.83 18.77
CA ALA A 833 -22.08 21.89 17.88
C ALA A 833 -21.80 23.20 18.62
N GLY A 834 -22.75 23.66 19.46
CA GLY A 834 -22.60 24.89 20.22
C GLY A 834 -21.47 24.80 21.24
N LEU A 835 -21.34 23.67 21.94
CA LEU A 835 -20.23 23.45 22.87
C LEU A 835 -18.88 23.38 22.15
N ALA A 836 -18.81 22.71 20.99
CA ALA A 836 -17.55 22.63 20.24
C ALA A 836 -17.11 24.00 19.73
N ALA A 837 -18.05 24.80 19.20
CA ALA A 837 -17.79 26.17 18.81
C ALA A 837 -17.33 27.03 20.00
N ALA A 838 -17.96 26.86 21.17
CA ALA A 838 -17.59 27.58 22.38
C ALA A 838 -16.18 27.25 22.85
N ASP A 839 -15.83 25.97 22.89
CA ASP A 839 -14.49 25.50 23.25
C ASP A 839 -13.41 26.08 22.32
N GLN A 840 -13.65 26.06 21.00
CA GLN A 840 -12.68 26.58 20.03
C GLN A 840 -12.52 28.11 20.09
N LEU A 841 -13.63 28.85 20.13
CA LEU A 841 -13.58 30.32 20.22
C LEU A 841 -12.99 30.80 21.54
N ASN A 842 -13.24 30.09 22.65
CA ASN A 842 -12.61 30.40 23.93
C ASN A 842 -11.10 30.16 23.88
N LYS A 843 -10.63 29.07 23.24
CA LYS A 843 -9.20 28.80 23.01
C LYS A 843 -8.52 29.87 22.14
N MET A 844 -9.24 30.43 21.17
CA MET A 844 -8.79 31.58 20.36
C MET A 844 -8.75 32.90 21.14
N GLY A 845 -9.23 32.92 22.39
CA GLY A 845 -9.15 34.08 23.28
C GLY A 845 -10.40 34.96 23.26
N HIS A 846 -11.47 34.60 22.56
CA HIS A 846 -12.70 35.38 22.59
C HIS A 846 -13.50 35.15 23.89
N PHE A 847 -14.40 36.09 24.21
CA PHE A 847 -15.41 35.90 25.26
C PHE A 847 -16.63 35.22 24.66
N VAL A 848 -17.02 34.08 25.21
CA VAL A 848 -18.11 33.26 24.67
C VAL A 848 -19.22 33.08 25.71
N THR A 849 -20.45 33.35 25.29
CA THR A 849 -21.65 33.06 26.07
C THR A 849 -22.54 32.09 25.31
N VAL A 850 -22.85 30.95 25.92
CA VAL A 850 -23.75 29.93 25.37
C VAL A 850 -25.12 30.06 26.04
N PHE A 851 -26.17 30.23 25.23
CA PHE A 851 -27.55 30.34 25.66
C PHE A 851 -28.29 29.03 25.43
N GLU A 852 -28.86 28.46 26.48
CA GLU A 852 -29.62 27.21 26.47
C GLU A 852 -31.05 27.46 26.95
N ARG A 853 -32.02 26.91 26.21
CA ARG A 853 -33.45 27.05 26.53
C ARG A 853 -33.87 26.18 27.72
N SER A 854 -33.17 25.07 27.93
CA SER A 854 -33.41 24.18 29.05
C SER A 854 -32.69 24.63 30.33
N ASP A 855 -33.02 24.00 31.45
CA ASP A 855 -32.48 24.31 32.78
C ASP A 855 -31.06 23.78 33.01
N ARG A 856 -30.52 22.98 32.07
CA ARG A 856 -29.18 22.38 32.13
C ARG A 856 -28.52 22.40 30.75
N ILE A 857 -27.20 22.56 30.73
CA ILE A 857 -26.36 22.62 29.53
C ILE A 857 -26.09 21.21 28.98
N GLY A 858 -25.96 21.10 27.66
CA GLY A 858 -25.60 19.87 26.93
C GLY A 858 -26.57 19.50 25.81
N GLY A 859 -27.68 20.24 25.65
CA GLY A 859 -28.69 20.01 24.63
C GLY A 859 -29.13 18.55 24.57
N LEU A 860 -29.00 17.93 23.39
CA LEU A 860 -29.37 16.51 23.20
C LEU A 860 -28.55 15.54 24.06
N MET A 861 -27.31 15.87 24.44
CA MET A 861 -26.50 14.98 25.30
C MET A 861 -27.04 14.97 26.73
N MET A 862 -27.65 16.06 27.17
CA MET A 862 -28.27 16.17 28.49
C MET A 862 -29.66 15.54 28.51
N TYR A 863 -30.55 15.91 27.57
CA TYR A 863 -31.97 15.52 27.63
C TYR A 863 -32.48 14.63 26.48
N GLY A 864 -31.69 14.41 25.43
CA GLY A 864 -32.10 13.55 24.30
C GLY A 864 -31.60 12.12 24.43
N VAL A 865 -30.29 11.96 24.62
CA VAL A 865 -29.65 10.66 24.85
C VAL A 865 -29.98 10.22 26.28
N PRO A 866 -30.49 9.00 26.51
CA PRO A 866 -30.81 8.53 27.87
C PRO A 866 -29.58 8.36 28.78
N ASN A 867 -29.78 8.36 30.10
CA ASN A 867 -28.71 8.12 31.10
C ASN A 867 -27.94 6.82 30.87
N MET A 868 -28.64 5.72 30.51
CA MET A 868 -27.97 4.42 30.33
C MET A 868 -27.06 4.34 29.10
N LYS A 869 -27.09 5.32 28.18
CA LYS A 869 -26.12 5.44 27.08
C LYS A 869 -24.93 6.33 27.44
N THR A 870 -25.19 7.39 28.19
CA THR A 870 -24.17 8.37 28.59
C THR A 870 -24.60 9.02 29.87
N ASP A 871 -23.79 8.85 30.91
CA ASP A 871 -24.04 9.43 32.21
C ASP A 871 -24.09 10.97 32.17
N LYS A 872 -25.04 11.57 32.89
CA LYS A 872 -25.29 13.01 32.80
C LYS A 872 -24.40 13.82 33.72
N ILE A 873 -23.94 13.24 34.82
CA ILE A 873 -23.21 13.95 35.86
C ILE A 873 -21.70 13.77 35.66
N GLY A 874 -21.23 12.53 35.73
CA GLY A 874 -19.84 12.12 35.56
C GLY A 874 -19.29 12.30 34.15
N VAL A 875 -20.12 12.44 33.12
CA VAL A 875 -19.66 12.68 31.73
C VAL A 875 -20.08 14.07 31.22
N VAL A 876 -21.39 14.34 31.06
CA VAL A 876 -21.85 15.59 30.44
C VAL A 876 -21.57 16.81 31.33
N GLN A 877 -22.05 16.79 32.58
CA GLN A 877 -21.84 17.91 33.50
C GLN A 877 -20.37 18.12 33.84
N ARG A 878 -19.57 17.05 34.00
CA ARG A 878 -18.11 17.12 34.17
C ARG A 878 -17.44 17.94 33.07
N ARG A 879 -17.79 17.72 31.80
CA ARG A 879 -17.24 18.49 30.67
C ARG A 879 -17.71 19.95 30.68
N VAL A 880 -18.98 20.19 30.98
CA VAL A 880 -19.52 21.56 31.07
C VAL A 880 -18.79 22.35 32.16
N ASN A 881 -18.56 21.74 33.32
CA ASN A 881 -17.82 22.36 34.42
C ASN A 881 -16.39 22.72 33.99
N LEU A 882 -15.68 21.80 33.33
CA LEU A 882 -14.34 22.05 32.78
C LEU A 882 -14.33 23.26 31.84
N MET A 883 -15.31 23.37 30.93
CA MET A 883 -15.41 24.52 30.01
C MET A 883 -15.76 25.83 30.73
N ALA A 884 -16.57 25.76 31.80
CA ALA A 884 -16.88 26.92 32.62
C ALA A 884 -15.63 27.43 33.36
N GLU A 885 -14.82 26.52 33.90
CA GLU A 885 -13.51 26.83 34.52
C GLU A 885 -12.50 27.40 33.51
N GLU A 886 -12.63 27.07 32.22
CA GLU A 886 -11.85 27.66 31.12
C GLU A 886 -12.33 29.06 30.70
N GLY A 887 -13.47 29.52 31.24
CA GLY A 887 -14.02 30.86 31.04
C GLY A 887 -15.19 30.97 30.05
N VAL A 888 -15.82 29.86 29.68
CA VAL A 888 -17.08 29.88 28.91
C VAL A 888 -18.24 30.24 29.84
N THR A 889 -19.06 31.22 29.45
CA THR A 889 -20.25 31.60 30.22
C THR A 889 -21.48 30.84 29.72
N PHE A 890 -22.25 30.26 30.64
CA PHE A 890 -23.47 29.52 30.32
C PHE A 890 -24.70 30.23 30.90
N VAL A 891 -25.73 30.40 30.06
CA VAL A 891 -27.02 30.98 30.46
C VAL A 891 -28.12 29.95 30.15
N VAL A 892 -28.78 29.46 31.20
CA VAL A 892 -29.87 28.46 31.10
C VAL A 892 -31.24 29.15 31.15
N ASN A 893 -32.29 28.40 30.77
CA ASN A 893 -33.66 28.90 30.66
C ASN A 893 -33.82 30.12 29.74
N ALA A 894 -32.92 30.30 28.77
CA ALA A 894 -32.91 31.41 27.82
C ALA A 894 -33.40 30.93 26.44
N ASN A 895 -34.70 31.08 26.17
CA ASN A 895 -35.28 30.70 24.88
C ASN A 895 -35.28 31.87 23.90
N ILE A 896 -34.22 31.98 23.08
CA ILE A 896 -34.03 33.11 22.16
C ILE A 896 -35.19 33.32 21.16
N GLY A 897 -35.90 32.25 20.80
CA GLY A 897 -37.02 32.31 19.86
C GLY A 897 -38.27 32.98 20.43
N SER A 898 -38.51 32.90 21.74
CA SER A 898 -39.78 33.30 22.36
C SER A 898 -39.65 34.17 23.61
N ASP A 899 -38.50 34.18 24.27
CA ASP A 899 -38.26 34.92 25.49
C ASP A 899 -37.94 36.40 25.20
N PRO A 900 -38.75 37.36 25.68
CA PRO A 900 -38.48 38.78 25.49
C PRO A 900 -37.22 39.27 26.24
N LEU A 901 -36.76 38.58 27.29
CA LEU A 901 -35.53 38.95 28.02
C LEU A 901 -34.25 38.61 27.23
N TYR A 902 -34.32 37.62 26.35
CA TYR A 902 -33.19 37.13 25.57
C TYR A 902 -33.50 37.15 24.06
N SER A 903 -33.82 38.33 23.51
CA SER A 903 -34.16 38.46 22.09
C SER A 903 -32.94 38.32 21.17
N ILE A 904 -33.14 37.81 19.95
CA ILE A 904 -32.06 37.63 18.98
C ILE A 904 -31.46 38.99 18.54
N GLU A 905 -32.26 40.04 18.51
CA GLU A 905 -31.85 41.41 18.20
C GLU A 905 -30.88 41.95 19.26
N ARG A 906 -31.20 41.69 20.54
CA ARG A 906 -30.33 42.02 21.66
C ARG A 906 -29.00 41.29 21.55
N LEU A 907 -29.03 39.97 21.31
CA LEU A 907 -27.82 39.16 21.14
C LEU A 907 -26.92 39.70 20.03
N ARG A 908 -27.50 40.13 18.89
CA ARG A 908 -26.73 40.74 17.79
C ARG A 908 -26.14 42.10 18.17
N SER A 909 -26.84 42.92 18.95
CA SER A 909 -26.34 44.24 19.34
C SER A 909 -25.21 44.17 20.40
N GLU A 910 -25.23 43.14 21.26
CA GLU A 910 -24.29 43.01 22.38
C GLU A 910 -23.04 42.19 22.04
N ASN A 911 -23.01 41.51 20.89
CA ASN A 911 -21.94 40.59 20.50
C ASN A 911 -21.43 40.89 19.09
N ASN A 912 -20.16 40.61 18.84
CA ASN A 912 -19.52 40.81 17.53
C ASN A 912 -19.95 39.75 16.51
N ALA A 913 -20.36 38.56 16.96
CA ALA A 913 -20.89 37.51 16.11
C ALA A 913 -21.90 36.65 16.88
N VAL A 914 -22.80 35.99 16.14
CA VAL A 914 -23.77 35.04 16.69
C VAL A 914 -23.68 33.71 15.93
N ILE A 915 -23.56 32.60 16.65
CA ILE A 915 -23.66 31.25 16.08
C ILE A 915 -25.00 30.63 16.47
N LEU A 916 -25.78 30.23 15.49
CA LEU A 916 -27.00 29.45 15.65
C LEU A 916 -26.63 27.96 15.64
N ALA A 917 -26.86 27.28 16.77
CA ALA A 917 -26.63 25.86 16.99
C ALA A 917 -27.82 25.20 17.71
N CYS A 918 -29.04 25.67 17.43
CA CYS A 918 -30.27 25.29 18.14
C CYS A 918 -30.77 23.87 17.82
N GLY A 919 -30.15 23.17 16.87
CA GLY A 919 -30.48 21.80 16.48
C GLY A 919 -31.72 21.69 15.58
N ALA A 920 -32.08 20.45 15.21
CA ALA A 920 -33.30 20.15 14.47
C ALA A 920 -34.40 19.70 15.46
N THR A 921 -35.23 20.62 15.91
CA THR A 921 -36.18 20.39 17.02
C THR A 921 -37.60 20.06 16.56
N LYS A 922 -37.96 20.31 15.30
CA LYS A 922 -39.31 20.05 14.75
C LYS A 922 -39.49 18.55 14.47
N PRO A 923 -40.27 17.80 15.27
CA PRO A 923 -40.43 16.36 15.07
C PRO A 923 -41.26 16.09 13.80
N ARG A 924 -41.02 14.95 13.16
CA ARG A 924 -41.89 14.45 12.08
C ARG A 924 -43.15 13.84 12.71
N ASP A 925 -44.30 14.39 12.34
CA ASP A 925 -45.60 13.91 12.81
C ASP A 925 -46.21 12.84 11.88
N LEU A 926 -47.13 12.06 12.44
CA LEU A 926 -47.91 11.06 11.72
C LEU A 926 -49.39 11.44 11.74
N SER A 927 -49.79 12.29 10.79
CA SER A 927 -51.12 12.87 10.69
C SER A 927 -52.14 11.88 10.08
N ILE A 928 -52.46 10.82 10.83
CA ILE A 928 -53.45 9.80 10.50
C ILE A 928 -54.64 9.84 11.48
N PRO A 929 -55.80 9.24 11.16
CA PRO A 929 -56.94 9.24 12.07
C PRO A 929 -56.59 8.71 13.47
N GLY A 930 -57.05 9.41 14.50
CA GLY A 930 -56.80 9.06 15.91
C GLY A 930 -55.48 9.59 16.49
N ARG A 931 -54.70 10.37 15.74
CA ARG A 931 -53.42 10.96 16.19
C ARG A 931 -53.54 11.77 17.49
N GLN A 932 -54.70 12.35 17.77
CA GLN A 932 -55.03 13.18 18.93
C GLN A 932 -55.39 12.39 20.21
N LEU A 933 -55.47 11.06 20.15
CA LEU A 933 -55.84 10.23 21.30
C LEU A 933 -54.83 10.34 22.43
N ALA A 934 -55.32 10.31 23.67
CA ALA A 934 -54.46 10.31 24.86
C ALA A 934 -53.65 9.00 24.89
N GLY A 935 -52.32 9.12 24.84
CA GLY A 935 -51.39 7.98 24.74
C GLY A 935 -50.54 7.96 23.48
N VAL A 936 -50.72 8.88 22.52
CA VAL A 936 -49.84 9.03 21.35
C VAL A 936 -48.89 10.22 21.54
N HIS A 937 -47.61 9.94 21.77
CA HIS A 937 -46.59 10.95 22.13
C HIS A 937 -45.43 10.98 21.13
N PHE A 938 -44.75 12.13 21.04
CA PHE A 938 -43.46 12.18 20.35
C PHE A 938 -42.38 11.53 21.22
N ALA A 939 -41.41 10.87 20.58
CA ALA A 939 -40.31 10.21 21.28
C ALA A 939 -39.56 11.16 22.24
N MET A 940 -39.32 12.40 21.82
CA MET A 940 -38.61 13.38 22.65
C MET A 940 -39.41 13.88 23.85
N GLU A 941 -40.74 13.90 23.80
CA GLU A 941 -41.55 14.23 24.98
C GLU A 941 -41.34 13.18 26.07
N PHE A 942 -41.29 11.91 25.66
CA PHE A 942 -41.06 10.77 26.55
C PHE A 942 -39.63 10.76 27.10
N LEU A 943 -38.61 10.83 26.24
CA LEU A 943 -37.20 10.74 26.66
C LEU A 943 -36.73 11.95 27.47
N HIS A 944 -37.14 13.16 27.08
CA HIS A 944 -36.78 14.39 27.79
C HIS A 944 -37.39 14.42 29.19
N ALA A 945 -38.70 14.19 29.29
CA ALA A 945 -39.40 14.22 30.58
C ALA A 945 -38.87 13.12 31.52
N ASN A 946 -38.58 11.92 30.98
CA ASN A 946 -37.96 10.85 31.74
C ASN A 946 -36.60 11.25 32.32
N THR A 947 -35.71 11.77 31.48
CA THR A 947 -34.36 12.14 31.90
C THR A 947 -34.40 13.27 32.94
N LYS A 948 -35.27 14.26 32.75
CA LYS A 948 -35.45 15.35 33.70
C LYS A 948 -35.96 14.86 35.05
N SER A 949 -37.04 14.08 35.08
CA SER A 949 -37.59 13.49 36.30
C SER A 949 -36.61 12.54 37.00
N LEU A 950 -35.80 11.81 36.24
CA LEU A 950 -34.73 10.97 36.77
C LEU A 950 -33.65 11.80 37.49
N LEU A 951 -33.21 12.91 36.89
CA LEU A 951 -32.20 13.79 37.49
C LEU A 951 -32.74 14.60 38.68
N ASP A 952 -34.00 15.02 38.62
CA ASP A 952 -34.61 15.88 39.64
C ASP A 952 -35.05 15.09 40.87
N SER A 953 -35.54 13.87 40.71
CA SER A 953 -36.18 13.11 41.79
C SER A 953 -36.05 11.59 41.65
N ASN A 954 -35.17 11.07 40.80
CA ASN A 954 -35.08 9.62 40.53
C ASN A 954 -36.45 9.00 40.13
N LEU A 955 -37.25 9.73 39.35
CA LEU A 955 -38.62 9.38 38.93
C LEU A 955 -39.70 9.37 40.03
N GLU A 956 -39.37 9.77 41.26
CA GLU A 956 -40.33 9.78 42.38
C GLU A 956 -41.41 10.87 42.27
N ASP A 957 -41.15 11.95 41.53
CA ASP A 957 -42.10 13.06 41.34
C ASP A 957 -43.25 12.74 40.38
N GLY A 958 -43.19 11.63 39.65
CA GLY A 958 -44.18 11.22 38.66
C GLY A 958 -44.31 12.17 37.45
N ARG A 959 -43.40 13.16 37.29
CA ARG A 959 -43.44 14.16 36.22
C ARG A 959 -42.80 13.65 34.92
N TYR A 960 -43.21 12.47 34.48
CA TYR A 960 -42.77 11.83 33.25
C TYR A 960 -43.86 10.97 32.64
N ILE A 961 -43.73 10.64 31.35
CA ILE A 961 -44.65 9.73 30.67
C ILE A 961 -44.28 8.29 31.05
N SER A 962 -45.06 7.65 31.91
CA SER A 962 -44.77 6.29 32.38
C SER A 962 -45.23 5.22 31.38
N ALA A 963 -44.35 4.24 31.14
CA ALA A 963 -44.61 3.03 30.36
C ALA A 963 -44.89 1.79 31.24
N LYS A 964 -44.89 1.94 32.57
CA LYS A 964 -45.06 0.84 33.52
C LYS A 964 -46.40 0.14 33.31
N GLY A 965 -46.37 -1.19 33.11
CA GLY A 965 -47.55 -2.02 32.90
C GLY A 965 -48.25 -1.86 31.54
N LYS A 966 -47.81 -0.93 30.68
CA LYS A 966 -48.45 -0.61 29.40
C LYS A 966 -47.95 -1.47 28.25
N LYS A 967 -48.80 -1.70 27.26
CA LYS A 967 -48.45 -2.22 25.93
C LYS A 967 -47.94 -1.07 25.07
N VAL A 968 -46.65 -1.09 24.75
CA VAL A 968 -45.98 0.04 24.11
C VAL A 968 -45.69 -0.25 22.65
N VAL A 969 -45.96 0.72 21.77
CA VAL A 969 -45.62 0.65 20.35
C VAL A 969 -44.75 1.84 19.95
N VAL A 970 -43.58 1.58 19.39
CA VAL A 970 -42.67 2.61 18.88
C VAL A 970 -42.76 2.62 17.35
N ILE A 971 -43.10 3.76 16.75
CA ILE A 971 -43.22 3.91 15.30
C ILE A 971 -42.00 4.67 14.77
N GLY A 972 -41.24 4.04 13.88
CA GLY A 972 -39.94 4.52 13.40
C GLY A 972 -38.77 3.90 14.16
N GLY A 973 -37.66 3.69 13.47
CA GLY A 973 -36.44 3.09 14.00
C GLY A 973 -35.33 4.10 14.33
N GLY A 974 -34.08 3.66 14.14
CA GLY A 974 -32.88 4.43 14.48
C GLY A 974 -32.63 4.53 15.99
N ASP A 975 -31.64 5.33 16.36
CA ASP A 975 -31.16 5.44 17.75
C ASP A 975 -32.27 5.90 18.70
N THR A 976 -33.09 6.88 18.29
CA THR A 976 -34.22 7.37 19.07
C THR A 976 -35.27 6.29 19.33
N GLY A 977 -35.58 5.46 18.33
CA GLY A 977 -36.49 4.32 18.51
C GLY A 977 -35.92 3.30 19.51
N THR A 978 -34.63 2.97 19.39
CA THR A 978 -33.94 2.09 20.35
C THR A 978 -33.96 2.67 21.78
N ASP A 979 -33.80 3.98 21.91
CA ASP A 979 -33.83 4.69 23.20
C ASP A 979 -35.20 4.64 23.87
N CYS A 980 -36.28 4.80 23.07
CA CYS A 980 -37.65 4.61 23.53
C CYS A 980 -37.90 3.16 24.01
N ILE A 981 -37.39 2.16 23.27
CA ILE A 981 -37.50 0.75 23.65
C ILE A 981 -36.80 0.50 24.99
N GLY A 982 -35.52 0.87 25.12
CA GLY A 982 -34.74 0.63 26.33
C GLY A 982 -35.29 1.32 27.58
N THR A 983 -35.79 2.56 27.44
CA THR A 983 -36.47 3.30 28.51
C THR A 983 -37.80 2.63 28.90
N SER A 984 -38.60 2.19 27.93
CA SER A 984 -39.89 1.51 28.19
C SER A 984 -39.71 0.17 28.91
N VAL A 985 -38.67 -0.59 28.54
CA VAL A 985 -38.32 -1.85 29.20
C VAL A 985 -37.99 -1.62 30.68
N ARG A 986 -37.18 -0.59 30.99
CA ARG A 986 -36.80 -0.18 32.36
C ARG A 986 -37.98 0.28 33.21
N HIS A 987 -38.93 1.01 32.62
CA HIS A 987 -40.19 1.36 33.30
C HIS A 987 -41.04 0.14 33.68
N GLY A 988 -40.78 -1.03 33.08
CA GLY A 988 -41.56 -2.23 33.33
C GLY A 988 -42.81 -2.33 32.44
N CYS A 989 -42.72 -1.96 31.15
CA CYS A 989 -43.80 -2.20 30.20
C CYS A 989 -44.17 -3.69 30.11
N SER A 990 -45.43 -3.98 29.78
CA SER A 990 -45.97 -5.35 29.67
C SER A 990 -45.73 -5.97 28.30
N SER A 991 -45.63 -5.15 27.25
CA SER A 991 -45.15 -5.56 25.92
C SER A 991 -44.48 -4.38 25.21
N ILE A 992 -43.68 -4.66 24.18
CA ILE A 992 -43.04 -3.65 23.32
C ILE A 992 -43.00 -4.15 21.88
N VAL A 993 -43.44 -3.32 20.94
CA VAL A 993 -43.31 -3.56 19.48
C VAL A 993 -42.73 -2.31 18.83
N ASN A 994 -41.81 -2.48 17.90
CA ASN A 994 -41.27 -1.39 17.09
C ASN A 994 -41.63 -1.61 15.62
N LEU A 995 -42.29 -0.64 15.01
CA LEU A 995 -42.76 -0.71 13.62
C LEU A 995 -41.84 0.13 12.74
N GLU A 996 -41.25 -0.51 11.74
CA GLU A 996 -40.37 0.10 10.76
C GLU A 996 -41.00 0.01 9.36
N LEU A 997 -41.05 1.15 8.68
CA LEU A 997 -41.63 1.23 7.33
C LEU A 997 -40.68 0.63 6.29
N LEU A 998 -39.38 0.79 6.51
CA LEU A 998 -38.35 0.34 5.58
C LEU A 998 -38.13 -1.18 5.63
N THR A 999 -37.49 -1.70 4.58
CA THR A 999 -37.08 -3.10 4.50
C THR A 999 -36.03 -3.43 5.54
N LYS A 1000 -36.03 -4.68 6.02
CA LYS A 1000 -35.00 -5.18 6.93
C LYS A 1000 -33.62 -5.09 6.25
N PRO A 1001 -32.63 -4.41 6.86
CA PRO A 1001 -31.28 -4.38 6.30
C PRO A 1001 -30.67 -5.78 6.18
N PRO A 1002 -29.79 -6.03 5.20
CA PRO A 1002 -29.13 -7.33 5.04
C PRO A 1002 -28.13 -7.62 6.17
N SER A 1003 -27.76 -8.89 6.38
CA SER A 1003 -26.78 -9.27 7.41
C SER A 1003 -25.34 -8.92 7.05
N LYS A 1004 -25.06 -8.68 5.77
CA LYS A 1004 -23.74 -8.28 5.22
C LYS A 1004 -23.93 -7.13 4.23
N ARG A 1005 -22.84 -6.41 3.94
CA ARG A 1005 -22.85 -5.33 2.94
C ARG A 1005 -23.34 -5.85 1.60
N ALA A 1006 -24.32 -5.15 1.01
CA ALA A 1006 -24.79 -5.40 -0.35
C ALA A 1006 -23.83 -4.78 -1.37
N SER A 1007 -23.89 -5.24 -2.63
CA SER A 1007 -23.01 -4.78 -3.72
C SER A 1007 -23.16 -3.29 -4.03
N ASP A 1008 -24.32 -2.70 -3.71
CA ASP A 1008 -24.64 -1.29 -3.89
C ASP A 1008 -24.25 -0.39 -2.69
N ASN A 1009 -23.65 -0.97 -1.64
CA ASN A 1009 -23.08 -0.25 -0.49
C ASN A 1009 -21.59 -0.62 -0.29
N PRO A 1010 -20.72 -0.19 -1.23
CA PRO A 1010 -19.30 -0.57 -1.22
C PRO A 1010 -18.55 0.05 -0.04
N TRP A 1011 -17.50 -0.64 0.41
CA TRP A 1011 -16.50 -0.03 1.29
C TRP A 1011 -15.80 1.13 0.53
N PRO A 1012 -15.47 2.26 1.17
CA PRO A 1012 -15.44 2.53 2.61
C PRO A 1012 -16.72 3.15 3.20
N GLN A 1013 -17.84 3.17 2.47
CA GLN A 1013 -19.08 3.79 2.95
C GLN A 1013 -19.59 3.15 4.25
N TRP A 1014 -20.44 3.85 4.99
CA TRP A 1014 -21.08 3.29 6.18
C TRP A 1014 -21.85 2.00 5.85
N PRO A 1015 -21.65 0.88 6.60
CA PRO A 1015 -22.33 -0.38 6.32
C PRO A 1015 -23.81 -0.30 6.68
N ARG A 1016 -24.67 -0.41 5.66
CA ARG A 1016 -26.12 -0.58 5.77
C ARG A 1016 -26.45 -2.05 6.01
N VAL A 1017 -26.14 -2.52 7.22
CA VAL A 1017 -26.37 -3.91 7.66
C VAL A 1017 -27.28 -3.96 8.88
N PHE A 1018 -27.91 -5.11 9.11
CA PHE A 1018 -28.71 -5.35 10.29
C PHE A 1018 -27.84 -5.29 11.55
N ARG A 1019 -28.23 -4.44 12.50
CA ARG A 1019 -27.54 -4.30 13.78
C ARG A 1019 -28.53 -4.47 14.93
N VAL A 1020 -28.05 -5.10 15.99
CA VAL A 1020 -28.73 -5.20 17.28
C VAL A 1020 -28.00 -4.24 18.21
N ASP A 1021 -28.78 -3.44 18.93
CA ASP A 1021 -28.27 -2.44 19.88
C ASP A 1021 -28.88 -2.74 21.25
N TYR A 1022 -28.44 -2.07 22.31
CA TYR A 1022 -28.75 -2.41 23.69
C TYR A 1022 -30.25 -2.53 23.97
N GLY A 1023 -31.08 -1.60 23.48
CA GLY A 1023 -32.54 -1.61 23.67
C GLY A 1023 -33.22 -2.77 22.94
N HIS A 1024 -32.75 -3.12 21.74
CA HIS A 1024 -33.23 -4.30 21.01
C HIS A 1024 -32.91 -5.60 21.77
N GLN A 1025 -31.69 -5.69 22.31
CA GLN A 1025 -31.24 -6.84 23.08
C GLN A 1025 -32.02 -6.96 24.40
N GLU A 1026 -32.23 -5.86 25.12
CA GLU A 1026 -33.02 -5.83 26.37
C GLU A 1026 -34.46 -6.29 26.16
N ALA A 1027 -35.12 -5.75 25.12
CA ALA A 1027 -36.46 -6.19 24.75
C ALA A 1027 -36.49 -7.68 24.38
N SER A 1028 -35.51 -8.15 23.59
CA SER A 1028 -35.42 -9.56 23.19
C SER A 1028 -35.21 -10.49 24.38
N THR A 1029 -34.36 -10.12 25.34
CA THR A 1029 -34.13 -10.91 26.55
C THR A 1029 -35.37 -10.95 27.44
N LYS A 1030 -36.08 -9.82 27.59
CA LYS A 1030 -37.26 -9.74 28.44
C LYS A 1030 -38.49 -10.44 27.84
N PHE A 1031 -38.71 -10.28 26.53
CA PHE A 1031 -39.95 -10.72 25.86
C PHE A 1031 -39.79 -11.93 24.94
N GLY A 1032 -38.56 -12.39 24.67
CA GLY A 1032 -38.26 -13.61 23.91
C GLY A 1032 -38.03 -13.42 22.41
N ASN A 1033 -38.15 -12.19 21.87
CA ASN A 1033 -38.00 -11.92 20.44
C ASN A 1033 -37.58 -10.46 20.15
N ASP A 1034 -36.96 -10.22 18.98
CA ASP A 1034 -36.64 -8.87 18.52
C ASP A 1034 -37.94 -8.04 18.42
N PRO A 1035 -37.97 -6.81 18.99
CA PRO A 1035 -39.20 -6.02 18.99
C PRO A 1035 -39.56 -5.46 17.61
N ARG A 1036 -38.63 -5.48 16.64
CA ARG A 1036 -38.80 -4.80 15.35
C ARG A 1036 -39.58 -5.63 14.35
N THR A 1037 -40.57 -5.00 13.75
CA THR A 1037 -41.31 -5.50 12.60
C THR A 1037 -41.11 -4.54 11.43
N TYR A 1038 -40.61 -5.07 10.31
CA TYR A 1038 -40.26 -4.30 9.10
C TYR A 1038 -41.38 -4.36 8.06
N GLU A 1039 -41.36 -3.38 7.16
CA GLU A 1039 -42.35 -3.22 6.09
C GLU A 1039 -43.78 -3.12 6.62
N VAL A 1040 -43.97 -2.29 7.64
CA VAL A 1040 -45.26 -2.04 8.27
C VAL A 1040 -45.61 -0.56 8.18
N LEU A 1041 -46.85 -0.27 7.77
CA LEU A 1041 -47.42 1.07 7.72
C LEU A 1041 -48.60 1.16 8.70
N THR A 1042 -48.61 2.18 9.55
CA THR A 1042 -49.74 2.46 10.45
C THR A 1042 -50.82 3.27 9.72
N LYS A 1043 -52.07 2.78 9.74
CA LYS A 1043 -53.22 3.38 9.04
C LYS A 1043 -54.04 4.31 9.92
N ARG A 1044 -54.29 3.92 11.18
CA ARG A 1044 -55.00 4.74 12.18
C ARG A 1044 -54.73 4.28 13.61
N PHE A 1045 -54.99 5.16 14.56
CA PHE A 1045 -55.06 4.86 15.98
C PHE A 1045 -56.52 4.66 16.40
N ILE A 1046 -56.78 3.72 17.30
CA ILE A 1046 -58.10 3.30 17.76
C ILE A 1046 -58.20 3.62 19.25
N GLY A 1047 -59.18 4.44 19.62
CA GLY A 1047 -59.44 4.85 20.99
C GLY A 1047 -60.57 4.10 21.66
N ASP A 1048 -60.66 4.21 22.98
CA ASP A 1048 -61.85 3.87 23.76
C ASP A 1048 -62.86 5.04 23.79
N GLU A 1049 -63.97 4.84 24.52
CA GLU A 1049 -65.04 5.83 24.66
C GLU A 1049 -64.58 7.11 25.39
N ASP A 1050 -63.50 7.04 26.16
CA ASP A 1050 -62.89 8.16 26.90
C ASP A 1050 -61.81 8.89 26.08
N GLY A 1051 -61.59 8.49 24.82
CA GLY A 1051 -60.57 9.09 23.95
C GLY A 1051 -59.14 8.68 24.28
N LYS A 1052 -58.93 7.58 25.01
CA LYS A 1052 -57.61 7.00 25.27
C LYS A 1052 -57.26 5.95 24.22
N LEU A 1053 -55.97 5.85 23.88
CA LEU A 1053 -55.48 4.84 22.96
C LEU A 1053 -55.73 3.42 23.48
N LYS A 1054 -56.28 2.56 22.63
CA LYS A 1054 -56.50 1.12 22.90
C LYS A 1054 -55.75 0.21 21.93
N ALA A 1055 -55.62 0.62 20.66
CA ALA A 1055 -54.97 -0.15 19.61
C ALA A 1055 -54.58 0.73 18.42
N LEU A 1056 -53.87 0.14 17.45
CA LEU A 1056 -53.60 0.73 16.15
C LEU A 1056 -53.84 -0.30 15.03
N GLU A 1057 -54.29 0.19 13.89
CA GLU A 1057 -54.43 -0.60 12.67
C GLU A 1057 -53.19 -0.42 11.80
N VAL A 1058 -52.60 -1.54 11.38
CA VAL A 1058 -51.42 -1.58 10.53
C VAL A 1058 -51.65 -2.43 9.29
N VAL A 1059 -50.91 -2.12 8.22
CA VAL A 1059 -50.89 -2.90 6.98
C VAL A 1059 -49.46 -3.27 6.65
N ARG A 1060 -49.27 -4.44 6.02
CA ARG A 1060 -47.98 -4.81 5.44
C ARG A 1060 -47.75 -4.03 4.16
N VAL A 1061 -46.52 -3.59 3.93
CA VAL A 1061 -46.13 -2.97 2.66
C VAL A 1061 -45.06 -3.79 1.97
N LYS A 1062 -44.84 -3.53 0.68
CA LYS A 1062 -43.70 -4.07 -0.07
C LYS A 1062 -43.07 -2.93 -0.87
N TRP A 1063 -41.76 -2.76 -0.74
CA TRP A 1063 -41.01 -1.76 -1.49
C TRP A 1063 -40.60 -2.30 -2.86
N GLU A 1064 -40.89 -1.53 -3.91
CA GLU A 1064 -40.54 -1.83 -5.29
C GLU A 1064 -39.93 -0.59 -5.96
N LYS A 1065 -39.09 -0.80 -6.98
CA LYS A 1065 -38.46 0.28 -7.74
C LYS A 1065 -39.26 0.51 -9.02
N VAL A 1066 -39.95 1.64 -9.10
CA VAL A 1066 -40.76 2.07 -10.25
C VAL A 1066 -40.14 3.33 -10.82
N ASP A 1067 -39.77 3.31 -12.10
CA ASP A 1067 -39.08 4.43 -12.80
C ASP A 1067 -37.83 4.96 -12.06
N GLY A 1068 -37.07 4.03 -11.48
CA GLY A 1068 -35.86 4.36 -10.71
C GLY A 1068 -36.12 4.92 -9.30
N ARG A 1069 -37.37 5.19 -8.92
CA ARG A 1069 -37.78 5.66 -7.59
C ARG A 1069 -38.34 4.51 -6.75
N PHE A 1070 -37.97 4.46 -5.48
CA PHE A 1070 -38.56 3.50 -4.54
C PHE A 1070 -39.97 3.96 -4.16
N GLN A 1071 -40.94 3.09 -4.38
CA GLN A 1071 -42.33 3.27 -3.97
C GLN A 1071 -42.77 2.01 -3.22
N PHE A 1072 -43.68 2.15 -2.26
CA PHE A 1072 -44.24 1.00 -1.56
C PHE A 1072 -45.67 0.74 -2.02
N LYS A 1073 -46.05 -0.54 -2.05
CA LYS A 1073 -47.42 -0.99 -2.29
C LYS A 1073 -47.96 -1.64 -1.03
N GLU A 1074 -49.19 -1.30 -0.65
CA GLU A 1074 -49.89 -1.97 0.46
C GLU A 1074 -50.26 -3.40 0.05
N ILE A 1075 -50.01 -4.36 0.94
CA ILE A 1075 -50.43 -5.75 0.81
C ILE A 1075 -51.82 -5.86 1.42
N GLU A 1076 -52.73 -6.56 0.73
CA GLU A 1076 -54.11 -6.72 1.18
C GLU A 1076 -54.19 -7.45 2.52
N GLY A 1077 -54.94 -6.87 3.47
CA GLY A 1077 -55.08 -7.36 4.84
C GLY A 1077 -54.51 -6.40 5.90
N SER A 1078 -55.35 -5.97 6.84
CA SER A 1078 -54.97 -5.13 7.98
C SER A 1078 -54.87 -5.96 9.27
N GLN A 1079 -53.92 -5.63 10.14
CA GLN A 1079 -53.77 -6.21 11.47
C GLN A 1079 -54.04 -5.16 12.55
N ILE A 1080 -54.70 -5.56 13.64
CA ILE A 1080 -54.85 -4.73 14.84
C ILE A 1080 -53.76 -5.12 15.84
N ILE A 1081 -53.04 -4.11 16.35
CA ILE A 1081 -52.06 -4.26 17.43
C ILE A 1081 -52.58 -3.49 18.64
N GLU A 1082 -52.72 -4.14 19.79
CA GLU A 1082 -53.12 -3.48 21.03
C GLU A 1082 -51.99 -2.59 21.57
N ALA A 1083 -52.33 -1.38 22.02
CA ALA A 1083 -51.36 -0.42 22.52
C ALA A 1083 -52.03 0.56 23.50
N ASP A 1084 -51.39 0.78 24.65
CA ASP A 1084 -51.79 1.81 25.62
C ASP A 1084 -50.89 3.07 25.51
N LEU A 1085 -49.74 2.94 24.85
CA LEU A 1085 -48.78 4.01 24.63
C LEU A 1085 -48.11 3.85 23.26
N VAL A 1086 -48.20 4.88 22.43
CA VAL A 1086 -47.47 4.98 21.15
C VAL A 1086 -46.43 6.09 21.25
N LEU A 1087 -45.20 5.77 20.80
CA LEU A 1087 -44.08 6.70 20.72
C LEU A 1087 -43.67 6.91 19.25
N LEU A 1088 -43.81 8.14 18.75
CA LEU A 1088 -43.44 8.52 17.39
C LEU A 1088 -41.94 8.89 17.33
N ALA A 1089 -41.13 7.99 16.78
CA ALA A 1089 -39.68 8.10 16.60
C ALA A 1089 -39.31 8.23 15.11
N MET A 1090 -39.99 9.11 14.38
CA MET A 1090 -39.90 9.23 12.91
C MET A 1090 -38.86 10.26 12.41
N GLY A 1091 -37.99 10.73 13.30
CA GLY A 1091 -36.97 11.75 13.02
C GLY A 1091 -37.49 13.19 13.06
N PHE A 1092 -36.64 14.14 12.61
CA PHE A 1092 -36.90 15.58 12.67
C PHE A 1092 -36.84 16.23 11.28
N LEU A 1093 -37.58 17.31 11.09
CA LEU A 1093 -37.65 18.05 9.83
C LEU A 1093 -36.57 19.13 9.72
N GLY A 1094 -36.40 19.94 10.77
CA GLY A 1094 -35.49 21.09 10.80
C GLY A 1094 -35.58 21.87 12.12
N PRO A 1095 -34.92 23.04 12.23
CA PRO A 1095 -35.04 23.92 13.38
C PRO A 1095 -36.43 24.58 13.48
N GLU A 1096 -36.74 25.16 14.63
CA GLU A 1096 -37.90 26.04 14.82
C GLU A 1096 -37.77 27.33 14.00
N GLU A 1097 -38.88 27.81 13.43
CA GLU A 1097 -38.89 28.90 12.45
C GLU A 1097 -38.73 30.29 13.09
N ASN A 1098 -39.08 30.44 14.37
CA ASN A 1098 -39.13 31.73 15.07
C ASN A 1098 -37.82 32.54 14.98
N ILE A 1099 -36.66 31.90 15.09
CA ILE A 1099 -35.36 32.58 14.99
C ILE A 1099 -35.07 33.00 13.55
N ALA A 1100 -35.35 32.13 12.57
CA ALA A 1100 -35.17 32.43 11.17
C ALA A 1100 -36.08 33.57 10.71
N ASP A 1101 -37.35 33.54 11.13
CA ASP A 1101 -38.34 34.54 10.73
C ASP A 1101 -38.03 35.91 11.33
N LYS A 1102 -37.59 35.98 12.60
CA LYS A 1102 -37.14 37.23 13.24
C LYS A 1102 -35.90 37.84 12.57
N LEU A 1103 -34.98 37.00 12.09
CA LEU A 1103 -33.75 37.45 11.43
C LEU A 1103 -33.91 37.65 9.90
N GLY A 1104 -35.00 37.20 9.29
CA GLY A 1104 -35.12 37.15 7.83
C GLY A 1104 -34.10 36.20 7.18
N LEU A 1105 -33.77 35.09 7.84
CA LEU A 1105 -32.78 34.13 7.36
C LEU A 1105 -33.29 33.32 6.17
N GLU A 1106 -32.43 33.13 5.17
CA GLU A 1106 -32.70 32.17 4.10
C GLU A 1106 -32.70 30.73 4.65
N LYS A 1107 -33.64 29.93 4.14
CA LYS A 1107 -33.81 28.51 4.47
C LYS A 1107 -33.53 27.64 3.24
N ASP A 1108 -33.01 26.44 3.42
CA ASP A 1108 -32.90 25.46 2.35
C ASP A 1108 -34.27 24.79 2.05
N ASN A 1109 -34.32 23.92 1.03
CA ASN A 1109 -35.54 23.21 0.66
C ASN A 1109 -36.06 22.25 1.75
N ARG A 1110 -35.27 22.00 2.79
CA ARG A 1110 -35.61 21.17 3.96
C ARG A 1110 -35.90 22.01 5.19
N SER A 1111 -36.05 23.33 5.06
CA SER A 1111 -36.24 24.30 6.15
C SER A 1111 -35.07 24.48 7.12
N ASN A 1112 -33.88 23.94 6.81
CA ASN A 1112 -32.68 24.22 7.59
C ASN A 1112 -32.18 25.64 7.32
N PHE A 1113 -31.43 26.22 8.26
CA PHE A 1113 -30.79 27.51 8.05
C PHE A 1113 -29.73 27.39 6.95
N LYS A 1114 -29.86 28.20 5.90
CA LYS A 1114 -28.99 28.12 4.73
C LYS A 1114 -27.64 28.76 5.05
N ALA A 1115 -26.62 27.91 5.16
CA ALA A 1115 -25.21 28.31 5.22
C ALA A 1115 -24.35 27.25 4.52
N GLN A 1116 -23.41 27.68 3.68
CA GLN A 1116 -22.56 26.76 2.91
C GLN A 1116 -21.54 26.07 3.82
N PHE A 1117 -21.39 24.75 3.67
CA PHE A 1117 -20.38 23.98 4.40
C PHE A 1117 -18.96 24.49 4.06
N GLY A 1118 -18.10 24.66 5.05
CA GLY A 1118 -16.78 25.32 4.92
C GLY A 1118 -16.80 26.86 5.05
N HIS A 1119 -17.98 27.50 4.98
CA HIS A 1119 -18.13 28.95 5.17
C HIS A 1119 -18.99 29.33 6.38
N PHE A 1120 -20.07 28.58 6.65
CA PHE A 1120 -20.97 28.69 7.82
C PHE A 1120 -21.68 30.04 8.04
N GLY A 1121 -21.31 31.09 7.31
CA GLY A 1121 -22.04 32.36 7.26
C GLY A 1121 -23.42 32.18 6.64
N THR A 1122 -24.41 32.85 7.24
CA THR A 1122 -25.79 32.86 6.76
C THR A 1122 -26.04 34.04 5.80
N SER A 1123 -27.29 34.24 5.37
CA SER A 1123 -27.70 35.44 4.61
C SER A 1123 -27.63 36.74 5.42
N VAL A 1124 -27.42 36.66 6.75
CA VAL A 1124 -27.35 37.82 7.64
C VAL A 1124 -25.91 37.98 8.12
N ASP A 1125 -25.35 39.18 7.89
CA ASP A 1125 -23.98 39.49 8.28
C ASP A 1125 -23.76 39.38 9.80
N GLY A 1126 -22.61 38.84 10.18
CA GLY A 1126 -22.26 38.50 11.56
C GLY A 1126 -23.01 37.31 12.17
N VAL A 1127 -23.88 36.63 11.40
CA VAL A 1127 -24.65 35.47 11.86
C VAL A 1127 -24.23 34.20 11.12
N PHE A 1128 -23.92 33.17 11.89
CA PHE A 1128 -23.45 31.87 11.43
C PHE A 1128 -24.41 30.76 11.86
N ALA A 1129 -24.47 29.65 11.13
CA ALA A 1129 -25.30 28.50 11.48
C ALA A 1129 -24.51 27.20 11.35
N ALA A 1130 -24.56 26.34 12.36
CA ALA A 1130 -23.82 25.08 12.41
C ALA A 1130 -24.59 23.94 13.09
N GLY A 1131 -24.21 22.71 12.75
CA GLY A 1131 -24.80 21.50 13.30
C GLY A 1131 -26.18 21.22 12.71
N ASP A 1132 -27.02 20.54 13.48
CA ASP A 1132 -28.29 20.00 12.96
C ASP A 1132 -29.28 21.05 12.48
N CYS A 1133 -29.18 22.32 12.93
CA CYS A 1133 -30.03 23.40 12.41
C CYS A 1133 -29.67 23.84 10.99
N ARG A 1134 -28.44 23.55 10.54
CA ARG A 1134 -27.92 23.82 9.18
C ARG A 1134 -27.92 22.57 8.31
N ARG A 1135 -27.45 21.44 8.87
CA ARG A 1135 -27.28 20.16 8.18
C ARG A 1135 -28.57 19.34 8.09
N GLY A 1136 -29.49 19.55 9.02
CA GLY A 1136 -30.52 18.60 9.40
C GLY A 1136 -29.99 17.51 10.34
N GLN A 1137 -30.89 16.68 10.85
CA GLN A 1137 -30.58 15.60 11.81
C GLN A 1137 -29.37 14.76 11.38
N SER A 1138 -28.33 14.72 12.23
CA SER A 1138 -27.11 13.98 11.94
C SER A 1138 -26.48 13.36 13.20
N LEU A 1139 -25.22 12.91 13.09
CA LEU A 1139 -24.48 12.32 14.20
C LEU A 1139 -23.80 13.39 15.05
N VAL A 1140 -23.64 13.12 16.34
CA VAL A 1140 -22.90 13.99 17.29
C VAL A 1140 -21.53 14.41 16.76
N VAL A 1141 -20.80 13.49 16.12
CA VAL A 1141 -19.48 13.78 15.55
C VAL A 1141 -19.52 14.81 14.42
N TRP A 1142 -20.59 14.85 13.61
CA TRP A 1142 -20.79 15.89 12.59
C TRP A 1142 -21.10 17.24 13.22
N ALA A 1143 -21.92 17.25 14.28
CA ALA A 1143 -22.22 18.47 15.02
C ALA A 1143 -20.94 19.10 15.61
N ILE A 1144 -20.06 18.30 16.22
CA ILE A 1144 -18.77 18.79 16.74
C ILE A 1144 -17.90 19.35 15.59
N THR A 1145 -17.83 18.64 14.46
CA THR A 1145 -17.06 19.08 13.29
C THR A 1145 -17.54 20.44 12.79
N GLU A 1146 -18.84 20.59 12.52
CA GLU A 1146 -19.42 21.86 12.07
C GLU A 1146 -19.27 22.98 13.11
N GLY A 1147 -19.33 22.66 14.41
CA GLY A 1147 -19.06 23.62 15.48
C GLY A 1147 -17.63 24.16 15.45
N ARG A 1148 -16.63 23.29 15.24
CA ARG A 1148 -15.22 23.70 15.10
C ARG A 1148 -14.99 24.56 13.87
N GLU A 1149 -15.55 24.16 12.73
CA GLU A 1149 -15.38 24.93 11.49
C GLU A 1149 -16.11 26.27 11.51
N ALA A 1150 -17.30 26.33 12.14
CA ALA A 1150 -17.99 27.59 12.36
C ALA A 1150 -17.21 28.54 13.29
N ALA A 1151 -16.55 28.01 14.33
CA ALA A 1151 -15.65 28.81 15.16
C ALA A 1151 -14.50 29.41 14.33
N ALA A 1152 -13.86 28.62 13.47
CA ALA A 1152 -12.81 29.11 12.58
C ALA A 1152 -13.32 30.16 11.56
N ALA A 1153 -14.55 29.98 11.04
CA ALA A 1153 -15.18 30.94 10.14
C ALA A 1153 -15.47 32.28 10.84
N VAL A 1154 -15.97 32.22 12.09
CA VAL A 1154 -16.21 33.41 12.93
C VAL A 1154 -14.91 34.13 13.24
N ASP A 1155 -13.87 33.43 13.68
CA ASP A 1155 -12.56 34.02 13.96
C ASP A 1155 -11.96 34.73 12.73
N LYS A 1156 -12.05 34.08 11.56
CA LYS A 1156 -11.62 34.68 10.28
C LYS A 1156 -12.45 35.92 9.91
N TYR A 1157 -13.76 35.90 10.16
CA TYR A 1157 -14.62 37.06 9.94
C TYR A 1157 -14.20 38.24 10.83
N LEU A 1158 -13.99 38.00 12.12
CA LEU A 1158 -13.59 39.03 13.08
C LEU A 1158 -12.17 39.57 12.84
N SER A 1159 -11.28 38.77 12.26
CA SER A 1159 -9.91 39.17 11.93
C SER A 1159 -9.80 40.06 10.68
N ARG A 1160 -10.76 39.97 9.75
CA ARG A 1160 -10.78 40.82 8.53
C ARG A 1160 -11.04 42.30 8.84
N ASP A 1161 -11.81 42.57 9.89
CA ASP A 1161 -12.07 43.94 10.33
C ASP A 1161 -10.79 44.63 10.86
N GLU A 1162 -9.80 43.89 11.36
CA GLU A 1162 -8.53 44.46 11.82
C GLU A 1162 -7.61 44.87 10.66
N GLN A 1163 -7.62 44.12 9.54
CA GLN A 1163 -6.83 44.48 8.35
C GLN A 1163 -7.41 45.68 7.59
N ASN A 1164 -8.73 45.84 7.57
CA ASN A 1164 -9.37 47.01 6.95
C ASN A 1164 -9.14 48.30 7.76
N VAL A 1165 -9.00 48.21 9.09
CA VAL A 1165 -8.67 49.36 9.94
C VAL A 1165 -7.18 49.71 9.86
N ALA A 1166 -6.29 48.72 9.77
CA ALA A 1166 -4.85 48.95 9.61
C ALA A 1166 -4.43 49.45 8.21
N GLY A 1167 -5.28 49.28 7.19
CA GLY A 1167 -5.08 49.87 5.85
C GLY A 1167 -5.58 51.31 5.69
N LEU A 1168 -6.23 51.87 6.72
CA LEU A 1168 -6.76 53.24 6.77
C LEU A 1168 -6.06 54.13 7.81
N THR A 1169 -5.02 53.61 8.47
CA THR A 1169 -4.06 54.35 9.32
C THR A 1169 -2.68 54.26 8.71
#